data_AF-A0A9X3X1L6-F1
#
_entry.id   AF-A0A9X3X1L6-F1
#
_cell.length_a   1.000
_cell.length_b   1.000
_cell.length_c   1.000
_cell.angle_alpha   90.00
_cell.angle_beta   90.00
_cell.angle_gamma   90.00
#
_symmetry.space_group_name_H-M   'P 1'
#
loop_
_entity.id
_entity.type
_entity.pdbx_description
1 polymer ?
#
loop_
_entity_poly.entity_id
_entity_poly.type
_entity_poly.pdbx_seq_one_letter_code
_entity_poly.pdbx_strand_id
1 'polypeptide(L)'
;MIKFVLLLSALGASPVYNADDRVREVLESERYRFCHEDDYPLGEGERAFCPLVGETSEACPSLPAACRKPPAPIEKGGPPAGISPSCKAGSRCLAGRSSGRDDRTAVRRFEGSSGSASGDGREGAGEPGKPGGPGGGGDGASSGPAGQDKPGGEQGKHGSGDASGPGNPGGKDGSGKPGGEAGPGKPGDAPGQNPGGGEGKGQAEPRPANPPPPPEPMDPAVSSAASGFARLLFFVLLGGFLAFIAWMVLKNVLSERDAPEDEPPPEDRPENAPGERRQVPRGPVETDVARLLARARAAAQRGAFGPAIDDVYAALLRRLDGDGIIEIHASRTNGDYVRTLRRERPEIAADVRNIVADVESVQFGSRAPSAEAFARIHDRVVPIVSRALGILVVILGLSATVSCGRVAALDESDGVFRGDTSPSGTHAIGAMLSAYGIEFRHRRDPLDKLPDEDEATLVLLPDLDISASDFRRLQAWVEAGGDLVLAGVQGLPGWTGASLEPDQLVDSAVVPASTYESQFGEIFLAVPRGPALTLTDADRMVGRGVGAYASFKQLGDGRVIVLADDKLFTNVALTAGDNAAFLISLFRPLHREVELCDAWTSLGADTPLETLSRARLLPILLQLLLLLGLFFLWQGRAFGVLRDPPANRRRAFADHVRALGLAYARAGVSRHALGLYAAWAVERLRERVPREGRQGLSGLAEAIGVRVGKSTGEVMHVLVEATEAQKEAAPASLRSGDVSPRGRSRGKDRAQAASDFAVMRHLDHFLAQTSRERSRKKTRKA
;
A
#
# COMPACT_ATOMS: atom_id res chain seq x y z
N MET A 1 37.26 60.60 -0.82
CA MET A 1 36.00 59.85 -1.01
C MET A 1 35.30 59.49 0.30
N ILE A 2 35.99 59.04 1.36
CA ILE A 2 35.40 58.69 2.68
C ILE A 2 34.56 59.83 3.32
N LYS A 3 34.97 61.11 3.18
CA LYS A 3 34.18 62.26 3.69
C LYS A 3 32.93 62.60 2.85
N PHE A 4 32.85 62.16 1.59
CA PHE A 4 31.70 62.46 0.72
C PHE A 4 30.59 61.41 0.88
N VAL A 5 30.95 60.16 1.25
CA VAL A 5 30.00 59.11 1.62
C VAL A 5 29.30 59.43 2.94
N LEU A 6 30.05 59.90 3.96
CA LEU A 6 29.47 60.31 5.26
C LEU A 6 28.46 61.48 5.17
N LEU A 7 28.60 62.37 4.18
CA LEU A 7 27.70 63.52 4.03
C LEU A 7 26.38 63.16 3.33
N LEU A 8 26.38 62.12 2.47
CA LEU A 8 25.16 61.60 1.83
C LEU A 8 24.36 60.69 2.77
N SER A 9 25.01 60.03 3.73
CA SER A 9 24.33 59.24 4.78
C SER A 9 23.49 60.11 5.74
N ALA A 10 23.89 61.35 5.97
CA ALA A 10 23.21 62.26 6.92
C ALA A 10 21.96 62.94 6.34
N LEU A 11 21.81 63.02 5.00
CA LEU A 11 20.67 63.68 4.33
C LEU A 11 19.57 62.70 3.89
N GLY A 12 19.72 61.40 4.17
CA GLY A 12 18.76 60.34 3.87
C GLY A 12 18.04 59.75 5.09
N ALA A 13 18.12 60.39 6.26
CA ALA A 13 17.25 60.07 7.39
C ALA A 13 15.81 60.47 7.02
N SER A 14 14.79 59.61 6.95
CA SER A 14 14.54 58.43 7.77
C SER A 14 13.50 57.51 7.10
N PRO A 15 13.89 56.45 6.38
CA PRO A 15 12.93 55.50 5.79
C PRO A 15 12.28 54.57 6.84
N VAL A 16 12.71 54.65 8.10
CA VAL A 16 12.26 53.76 9.18
C VAL A 16 10.87 54.15 9.71
N TYR A 17 10.44 55.41 9.53
CA TYR A 17 9.14 55.90 10.02
C TYR A 17 7.91 55.21 9.40
N ASN A 18 8.09 54.40 8.35
CA ASN A 18 6.99 53.70 7.70
C ASN A 18 7.01 52.18 7.93
N ALA A 19 7.83 51.68 8.86
CA ALA A 19 7.90 50.24 9.15
C ALA A 19 6.52 49.70 9.54
N ASP A 20 5.79 50.41 10.40
CA ASP A 20 4.46 50.02 10.86
C ASP A 20 3.43 49.98 9.73
N ASP A 21 3.47 50.95 8.81
CA ASP A 21 2.59 50.97 7.64
C ASP A 21 2.82 49.75 6.74
N ARG A 22 4.09 49.34 6.55
CA ARG A 22 4.44 48.15 5.77
C ARG A 22 4.08 46.87 6.49
N VAL A 23 4.26 46.80 7.80
CA VAL A 23 3.79 45.66 8.59
C VAL A 23 2.27 45.54 8.47
N ARG A 24 1.54 46.65 8.58
CA ARG A 24 0.08 46.66 8.40
C ARG A 24 -0.32 46.15 7.02
N GLU A 25 0.31 46.62 5.95
CA GLU A 25 0.07 46.16 4.58
C GLU A 25 0.33 44.65 4.41
N VAL A 26 1.42 44.12 5.00
CA VAL A 26 1.72 42.68 4.95
C VAL A 26 0.69 41.88 5.73
N LEU A 27 0.38 42.30 6.96
CA LEU A 27 -0.52 41.58 7.87
C LEU A 27 -2.02 41.75 7.53
N GLU A 28 -2.39 42.69 6.65
CA GLU A 28 -3.76 42.85 6.14
C GLU A 28 -4.21 41.67 5.26
N SER A 29 -3.27 40.87 4.77
CA SER A 29 -3.57 39.67 3.97
C SER A 29 -4.24 38.58 4.81
N GLU A 30 -5.41 38.08 4.37
CA GLU A 30 -6.21 37.02 5.04
C GLU A 30 -5.44 35.73 5.40
N ARG A 31 -4.30 35.46 4.75
CA ARG A 31 -3.37 34.38 5.09
C ARG A 31 -2.87 34.42 6.55
N TYR A 32 -2.82 35.60 7.16
CA TYR A 32 -2.41 35.82 8.55
C TYR A 32 -3.62 35.78 9.47
N ARG A 33 -4.22 34.59 9.59
CA ARG A 33 -5.50 34.40 10.27
C ARG A 33 -5.55 34.95 11.70
N PHE A 34 -4.44 34.95 12.42
CA PHE A 34 -4.36 35.53 13.76
C PHE A 34 -4.60 37.06 13.82
N CYS A 35 -4.53 37.76 12.68
CA CYS A 35 -4.91 39.17 12.54
C CYS A 35 -6.35 39.40 12.12
N HIS A 36 -7.09 38.35 11.73
CA HIS A 36 -8.45 38.43 11.20
C HIS A 36 -9.47 37.59 11.97
N GLU A 37 -9.03 36.72 12.89
CA GLU A 37 -9.88 35.82 13.67
C GLU A 37 -9.75 36.09 15.17
N ASP A 38 -10.80 36.66 15.77
CA ASP A 38 -10.85 37.00 17.20
C ASP A 38 -10.77 35.78 18.12
N ASP A 39 -11.04 34.59 17.60
CA ASP A 39 -10.96 33.31 18.30
C ASP A 39 -9.78 32.44 17.86
N TYR A 40 -8.79 33.03 17.19
CA TYR A 40 -7.60 32.30 16.77
C TYR A 40 -6.88 31.66 17.98
N PRO A 41 -6.61 30.34 17.95
CA PRO A 41 -5.96 29.63 19.05
C PRO A 41 -4.47 29.94 19.10
N LEU A 42 -4.04 30.77 20.07
CA LEU A 42 -2.62 31.06 20.29
C LEU A 42 -1.95 30.02 21.21
N GLY A 43 -0.77 29.56 20.80
CA GLY A 43 0.12 28.71 21.60
C GLY A 43 0.82 29.47 22.73
N GLU A 44 1.40 28.76 23.69
CA GLU A 44 2.03 29.36 24.89
C GLU A 44 3.13 30.38 24.54
N GLY A 45 4.00 30.04 23.58
CA GLY A 45 5.07 30.94 23.13
C GLY A 45 4.56 32.18 22.39
N GLU A 46 3.45 32.07 21.66
CA GLU A 46 2.81 33.17 20.93
C GLU A 46 2.10 34.11 21.90
N ARG A 47 1.46 33.56 22.93
CA ARG A 47 0.79 34.33 23.98
C ARG A 47 1.74 35.16 24.84
N ALA A 48 3.03 34.84 24.84
CA ALA A 48 4.05 35.64 25.52
C ALA A 48 4.11 37.08 24.97
N PHE A 49 3.62 37.32 23.74
CA PHE A 49 3.50 38.65 23.15
C PHE A 49 2.22 39.40 23.55
N CYS A 50 1.20 38.73 24.08
CA CYS A 50 -0.08 39.36 24.41
C CYS A 50 0.03 40.57 25.37
N PRO A 51 0.89 40.56 26.41
CA PRO A 51 1.09 41.74 27.24
C PRO A 51 1.74 42.92 26.51
N LEU A 52 2.44 42.65 25.40
CA LEU A 52 3.22 43.63 24.64
C LEU A 52 2.43 44.27 23.49
N VAL A 53 1.45 43.54 22.94
CA VAL A 53 0.56 44.03 21.88
C VAL A 53 -0.40 45.11 22.40
N GLY A 54 -0.73 45.08 23.70
CA GLY A 54 -1.66 46.03 24.33
C GLY A 54 -3.14 45.67 24.11
N GLU A 55 -4.03 46.61 24.46
CA GLU A 55 -5.50 46.40 24.33
C GLU A 55 -6.00 46.52 22.88
N THR A 56 -5.24 47.21 22.04
CA THR A 56 -5.55 47.49 20.64
C THR A 56 -4.27 47.36 19.81
N SER A 57 -4.36 46.77 18.62
CA SER A 57 -3.25 46.71 17.66
C SER A 57 -3.72 47.24 16.31
N GLU A 58 -3.05 48.27 15.80
CA GLU A 58 -3.36 48.82 14.48
C GLU A 58 -2.91 47.90 13.34
N ALA A 59 -1.81 47.16 13.53
CA ALA A 59 -1.29 46.24 12.54
C ALA A 59 -2.10 44.95 12.45
N CYS A 60 -2.72 44.52 13.56
CA CYS A 60 -3.34 43.20 13.68
C CYS A 60 -4.60 43.27 14.58
N PRO A 61 -5.73 43.79 14.07
CA PRO A 61 -6.89 44.17 14.89
C PRO A 61 -7.51 43.04 15.73
N SER A 62 -7.51 41.80 15.24
CA SER A 62 -8.08 40.65 15.97
C SER A 62 -7.14 40.04 17.02
N LEU A 63 -5.84 40.34 17.00
CA LEU A 63 -4.88 39.72 17.90
C LEU A 63 -5.15 40.03 19.40
N PRO A 64 -5.50 41.27 19.80
CA PRO A 64 -5.92 41.54 21.18
C PRO A 64 -7.12 40.70 21.64
N ALA A 65 -8.06 40.39 20.75
CA ALA A 65 -9.20 39.53 21.07
C ALA A 65 -8.77 38.06 21.21
N ALA A 66 -7.92 37.57 20.30
CA ALA A 66 -7.33 36.23 20.36
C ALA A 66 -6.52 36.03 21.66
N CYS A 67 -5.76 37.05 22.09
CA CYS A 67 -4.98 37.05 23.32
C CYS A 67 -5.80 36.83 24.61
N ARG A 68 -7.09 37.21 24.60
CA ARG A 68 -8.02 37.01 25.73
C ARG A 68 -8.56 35.58 25.83
N LYS A 69 -8.36 34.74 24.79
CA LYS A 69 -8.79 33.34 24.81
C LYS A 69 -7.87 32.50 25.70
N PRO A 70 -8.38 31.39 26.28
CA PRO A 70 -7.52 30.43 26.97
C PRO A 70 -6.49 29.84 26.00
N PRO A 71 -5.32 29.37 26.50
CA PRO A 71 -4.29 28.84 25.63
C PRO A 71 -4.81 27.57 24.97
N ALA A 72 -4.54 27.42 23.68
CA ALA A 72 -4.88 26.19 22.99
C ALA A 72 -4.14 25.03 23.68
N PRO A 73 -4.83 23.93 24.06
CA PRO A 73 -4.15 22.77 24.61
C PRO A 73 -3.15 22.28 23.57
N ILE A 74 -1.86 22.35 23.89
CA ILE A 74 -0.82 21.70 23.11
C ILE A 74 -1.11 20.20 23.24
N GLU A 75 -1.70 19.59 22.22
CA GLU A 75 -1.84 18.13 22.18
C GLU A 75 -0.43 17.54 22.27
N LYS A 76 -0.05 17.06 23.46
CA LYS A 76 1.24 16.42 23.71
C LYS A 76 1.36 15.21 22.77
N GLY A 77 2.04 15.41 21.64
CA GLY A 77 2.28 14.39 20.62
C GLY A 77 1.71 14.70 19.22
N GLY A 78 0.98 15.80 19.04
CA GLY A 78 0.55 16.29 17.73
C GLY A 78 1.42 17.46 17.24
N PRO A 79 1.60 17.67 15.92
CA PRO A 79 2.00 18.98 15.41
C PRO A 79 1.14 20.12 15.99
N PRO A 80 1.66 21.36 16.07
CA PRO A 80 0.84 22.52 16.41
C PRO A 80 -0.42 22.59 15.51
N ALA A 81 -1.54 22.99 16.11
CA ALA A 81 -2.86 22.93 15.49
C ALA A 81 -3.04 24.02 14.40
N GLY A 82 -2.61 23.71 13.18
CA GLY A 82 -3.02 24.36 11.94
C GLY A 82 -4.14 23.59 11.24
N ILE A 83 -5.35 23.66 11.80
CA ILE A 83 -6.66 23.63 11.13
C ILE A 83 -6.79 22.65 9.94
N SER A 84 -7.20 21.42 10.25
CA SER A 84 -8.03 20.67 9.29
C SER A 84 -9.37 21.40 9.16
N PRO A 85 -9.88 21.72 7.96
CA PRO A 85 -11.24 22.20 7.83
C PRO A 85 -12.16 21.11 8.37
N SER A 86 -12.85 21.39 9.48
CA SER A 86 -13.80 20.47 10.06
C SER A 86 -15.04 20.39 9.16
N CYS A 87 -15.01 19.58 8.10
CA CYS A 87 -16.24 19.14 7.45
C CYS A 87 -16.99 18.26 8.48
N LYS A 88 -18.00 18.82 9.15
CA LYS A 88 -18.94 18.08 10.00
C LYS A 88 -19.49 16.88 9.21
N ALA A 89 -19.38 15.69 9.80
CA ALA A 89 -19.96 14.46 9.26
C ALA A 89 -21.45 14.67 8.96
N GLY A 90 -21.78 14.81 7.67
CA GLY A 90 -23.16 14.98 7.21
C GLY A 90 -23.40 16.04 6.12
N SER A 91 -22.42 16.87 5.76
CA SER A 91 -22.58 17.86 4.68
C SER A 91 -21.64 17.61 3.49
N ARG A 92 -22.19 17.65 2.27
CA ARG A 92 -21.43 17.49 1.02
C ARG A 92 -20.57 18.74 0.80
N CYS A 93 -19.29 18.67 1.17
CA CYS A 93 -18.27 19.63 0.76
C CYS A 93 -18.02 19.43 -0.77
N LEU A 94 -18.62 20.29 -1.60
CA LEU A 94 -18.33 20.36 -3.04
C LEU A 94 -16.91 20.90 -3.22
N ALA A 95 -16.04 20.10 -3.85
CA ALA A 95 -14.72 20.55 -4.28
C ALA A 95 -14.86 21.76 -5.21
N GLY A 96 -14.22 22.88 -4.83
CA GLY A 96 -14.22 24.12 -5.57
C GLY A 96 -13.59 23.96 -6.95
N ARG A 97 -14.41 24.10 -7.99
CA ARG A 97 -13.97 24.66 -9.27
C ARG A 97 -14.15 26.17 -9.15
N SER A 98 -13.07 26.94 -8.98
CA SER A 98 -13.10 28.35 -9.33
C SER A 98 -12.68 28.46 -10.80
N SER A 99 -13.63 28.81 -11.65
CA SER A 99 -13.39 29.17 -13.04
C SER A 99 -13.06 30.66 -13.10
N GLY A 100 -11.78 31.01 -13.24
CA GLY A 100 -11.36 32.31 -13.73
C GLY A 100 -11.45 32.34 -15.25
N ARG A 101 -12.49 32.98 -15.80
CA ARG A 101 -12.52 33.42 -17.20
C ARG A 101 -13.39 34.66 -17.31
N ASP A 102 -12.73 35.82 -17.26
CA ASP A 102 -13.25 37.05 -17.87
C ASP A 102 -13.11 36.95 -19.38
N ASP A 103 -14.22 37.13 -20.11
CA ASP A 103 -14.33 38.19 -21.12
C ASP A 103 -15.76 38.29 -21.71
N ARG A 104 -16.27 39.54 -21.68
CA ARG A 104 -17.09 40.24 -22.70
C ARG A 104 -18.52 39.79 -23.04
N THR A 105 -19.46 40.67 -22.65
CA THR A 105 -20.48 41.35 -23.48
C THR A 105 -21.29 40.52 -24.50
N ALA A 106 -22.60 40.34 -24.23
CA ALA A 106 -23.66 40.62 -25.21
C ALA A 106 -25.06 40.63 -24.57
N VAL A 107 -25.71 41.78 -24.76
CA VAL A 107 -27.14 42.09 -24.69
C VAL A 107 -28.06 40.95 -25.16
N ARG A 108 -29.10 40.62 -24.37
CA ARG A 108 -30.52 40.50 -24.84
C ARG A 108 -31.53 40.25 -23.70
N ARG A 109 -32.24 41.33 -23.37
CA ARG A 109 -33.70 41.48 -23.15
C ARG A 109 -34.57 40.22 -23.33
N PHE A 110 -35.36 39.87 -22.30
CA PHE A 110 -36.79 39.47 -22.29
C PHE A 110 -37.21 39.29 -20.81
N GLU A 111 -38.00 40.22 -20.23
CA GLU A 111 -39.42 40.03 -19.80
C GLU A 111 -39.69 38.65 -19.18
N GLY A 112 -40.25 38.45 -17.99
CA GLY A 112 -41.03 39.23 -17.05
C GLY A 112 -41.88 38.21 -16.26
N SER A 113 -42.17 38.44 -14.96
CA SER A 113 -43.35 37.93 -14.24
C SER A 113 -43.19 38.05 -12.72
N SER A 114 -43.79 39.13 -12.23
CA SER A 114 -44.51 39.34 -10.96
C SER A 114 -44.88 38.14 -10.06
N GLY A 115 -44.90 38.43 -8.74
CA GLY A 115 -45.75 37.79 -7.71
C GLY A 115 -45.06 37.74 -6.35
N SER A 116 -44.95 38.82 -5.57
CA SER A 116 -45.92 39.29 -4.55
C SER A 116 -46.57 38.17 -3.71
N ALA A 117 -46.21 38.10 -2.42
CA ALA A 117 -47.18 38.10 -1.31
C ALA A 117 -46.48 38.20 0.05
N SER A 118 -46.83 39.26 0.79
CA SER A 118 -46.57 39.49 2.21
C SER A 118 -47.28 38.48 3.12
N GLY A 119 -46.80 38.36 4.35
CA GLY A 119 -47.55 37.68 5.43
C GLY A 119 -46.89 37.83 6.79
N ASP A 120 -47.27 38.91 7.50
CA ASP A 120 -47.08 39.10 8.95
C ASP A 120 -47.78 38.00 9.78
N GLY A 121 -47.25 37.68 10.96
CA GLY A 121 -47.87 36.72 11.87
C GLY A 121 -47.26 36.69 13.29
N ARG A 122 -47.97 37.34 14.20
CA ARG A 122 -47.66 37.70 15.60
C ARG A 122 -47.81 36.57 16.64
N GLU A 123 -47.06 36.74 17.74
CA GLU A 123 -47.20 36.32 19.16
C GLU A 123 -48.26 35.27 19.62
N GLY A 124 -47.84 34.42 20.57
CA GLY A 124 -48.75 33.68 21.47
C GLY A 124 -48.02 33.03 22.65
N ALA A 125 -48.21 33.59 23.85
CA ALA A 125 -47.76 33.05 25.15
C ALA A 125 -48.77 32.03 25.72
N GLY A 126 -48.30 31.10 26.57
CA GLY A 126 -49.18 30.27 27.40
C GLY A 126 -48.48 29.12 28.15
N GLU A 127 -48.15 29.34 29.42
CA GLU A 127 -47.98 28.34 30.50
C GLU A 127 -49.29 28.32 31.35
N PRO A 128 -49.47 27.49 32.42
CA PRO A 128 -48.83 26.23 32.82
C PRO A 128 -49.85 25.13 33.27
N GLY A 129 -49.38 23.91 33.59
CA GLY A 129 -50.22 22.89 34.25
C GLY A 129 -49.53 21.58 34.67
N LYS A 130 -49.21 21.44 35.97
CA LYS A 130 -49.05 20.19 36.77
C LYS A 130 -50.37 19.96 37.58
N PRO A 131 -50.61 18.91 38.43
CA PRO A 131 -49.74 17.83 38.98
C PRO A 131 -50.40 16.41 39.13
N GLY A 132 -49.64 15.44 39.71
CA GLY A 132 -50.13 14.20 40.37
C GLY A 132 -49.63 12.90 39.72
N GLY A 133 -49.10 11.85 40.37
CA GLY A 133 -49.02 11.38 41.75
C GLY A 133 -48.27 10.01 41.79
N PRO A 134 -48.18 9.29 42.95
CA PRO A 134 -46.96 8.55 43.39
C PRO A 134 -47.08 7.01 43.64
N GLY A 135 -45.96 6.36 44.04
CA GLY A 135 -45.88 5.05 44.73
C GLY A 135 -45.11 3.97 43.94
N GLY A 136 -44.25 3.06 44.46
CA GLY A 136 -43.72 2.63 45.76
C GLY A 136 -42.49 1.70 45.44
N GLY A 137 -41.52 1.35 46.29
CA GLY A 137 -41.53 0.95 47.70
C GLY A 137 -41.49 -0.59 47.80
N GLY A 138 -40.35 -1.20 48.15
CA GLY A 138 -40.26 -2.65 48.41
C GLY A 138 -38.85 -3.22 48.61
N ASP A 139 -38.39 -3.22 49.85
CA ASP A 139 -37.23 -3.96 50.37
C ASP A 139 -37.48 -5.48 50.50
N GLY A 140 -36.40 -6.27 50.57
CA GLY A 140 -36.48 -7.68 50.96
C GLY A 140 -35.11 -8.34 51.14
N ALA A 141 -34.63 -8.36 52.38
CA ALA A 141 -33.47 -9.11 52.86
C ALA A 141 -33.89 -10.36 53.64
N SER A 142 -33.15 -11.47 53.51
CA SER A 142 -32.96 -12.61 54.45
C SER A 142 -32.24 -13.74 53.68
N SER A 143 -31.47 -14.69 54.20
CA SER A 143 -30.82 -15.05 55.47
C SER A 143 -30.01 -16.35 55.18
N GLY A 144 -28.87 -16.58 55.84
CA GLY A 144 -27.97 -17.77 55.68
C GLY A 144 -28.56 -19.12 56.19
N PRO A 145 -27.77 -20.15 56.63
CA PRO A 145 -26.33 -20.17 57.00
C PRO A 145 -25.51 -21.49 56.72
N ALA A 146 -24.23 -21.47 57.16
CA ALA A 146 -23.34 -22.55 57.70
C ALA A 146 -22.99 -23.83 56.88
N GLY A 147 -21.77 -24.41 56.90
CA GLY A 147 -20.53 -24.17 57.65
C GLY A 147 -19.44 -25.23 57.33
N GLN A 148 -18.24 -25.05 57.92
CA GLN A 148 -17.22 -26.05 58.37
C GLN A 148 -16.57 -26.99 57.31
N ASP A 149 -15.27 -27.31 57.25
CA ASP A 149 -14.17 -27.30 58.23
C ASP A 149 -12.76 -27.29 57.58
N LYS A 150 -11.80 -26.87 58.42
CA LYS A 150 -10.32 -26.81 58.44
C LYS A 150 -9.58 -28.18 58.30
N PRO A 151 -8.25 -28.33 58.56
CA PRO A 151 -7.07 -27.41 58.50
C PRO A 151 -5.75 -28.05 57.97
N GLY A 152 -4.68 -27.23 57.94
CA GLY A 152 -3.31 -27.63 58.30
C GLY A 152 -2.28 -27.31 57.21
N GLY A 153 -1.18 -26.59 57.41
CA GLY A 153 -0.56 -26.03 58.62
C GLY A 153 0.95 -25.84 58.33
N GLU A 154 1.52 -24.72 58.81
CA GLU A 154 2.92 -24.54 59.25
C GLU A 154 4.05 -24.70 58.19
N GLN A 155 5.19 -24.03 58.19
CA GLN A 155 5.93 -23.02 58.99
C GLN A 155 6.98 -22.51 57.94
N GLY A 156 7.34 -21.23 57.85
CA GLY A 156 8.31 -20.60 58.74
C GLY A 156 9.55 -20.08 57.99
N LYS A 157 9.66 -18.75 57.96
CA LYS A 157 10.85 -17.89 58.14
C LYS A 157 12.10 -18.00 57.22
N HIS A 158 12.41 -16.82 56.68
CA HIS A 158 13.69 -16.09 56.60
C HIS A 158 14.95 -16.75 56.02
N GLY A 159 15.63 -15.98 55.17
CA GLY A 159 17.10 -15.91 55.21
C GLY A 159 17.78 -15.74 53.87
N SER A 160 18.22 -14.50 53.62
CA SER A 160 19.25 -14.07 52.68
C SER A 160 20.51 -14.94 52.65
N GLY A 161 21.21 -14.99 51.51
CA GLY A 161 22.63 -15.37 51.48
C GLY A 161 23.16 -15.67 50.07
N ASP A 162 24.13 -14.86 49.65
CA ASP A 162 25.02 -15.05 48.50
C ASP A 162 25.75 -16.40 48.49
N ALA A 163 26.19 -16.79 47.28
CA ALA A 163 27.57 -17.19 46.96
C ALA A 163 27.68 -18.43 46.04
N SER A 164 28.52 -18.23 45.01
CA SER A 164 29.45 -19.20 44.42
C SER A 164 28.93 -20.35 43.55
N GLY A 165 29.57 -20.52 42.38
CA GLY A 165 29.47 -21.68 41.49
C GLY A 165 29.95 -22.99 42.14
N PRO A 166 30.13 -24.11 41.40
CA PRO A 166 31.04 -24.17 40.24
C PRO A 166 30.67 -25.21 39.15
N GLY A 167 31.50 -25.29 38.11
CA GLY A 167 31.88 -26.59 37.55
C GLY A 167 31.45 -26.86 36.11
N ASN A 168 32.42 -26.84 35.19
CA ASN A 168 32.45 -27.84 34.13
C ASN A 168 33.91 -28.17 33.73
N PRO A 169 34.27 -29.45 33.50
CA PRO A 169 35.65 -29.89 33.43
C PRO A 169 36.17 -30.09 32.01
N GLY A 170 37.50 -30.11 31.89
CA GLY A 170 38.18 -31.31 31.40
C GLY A 170 38.39 -31.40 29.88
N GLY A 171 39.62 -31.15 29.46
CA GLY A 171 40.09 -31.34 28.09
C GLY A 171 40.38 -32.79 27.69
N LYS A 172 40.87 -32.96 26.46
CA LYS A 172 41.76 -34.04 26.03
C LYS A 172 42.35 -33.75 24.64
N ASP A 173 43.65 -33.49 24.64
CA ASP A 173 44.74 -34.10 23.85
C ASP A 173 44.52 -34.62 22.41
N GLY A 174 45.52 -34.35 21.55
CA GLY A 174 45.89 -35.31 20.50
C GLY A 174 46.61 -34.79 19.25
N SER A 175 47.91 -34.47 19.38
CA SER A 175 49.04 -34.83 18.48
C SER A 175 48.85 -35.07 16.96
N GLY A 176 49.74 -34.46 16.15
CA GLY A 176 50.16 -35.01 14.83
C GLY A 176 50.90 -34.06 13.88
N LYS A 177 52.24 -34.16 13.80
CA LYS A 177 53.16 -33.66 12.73
C LYS A 177 53.49 -34.88 11.81
N PRO A 178 54.31 -34.85 10.71
CA PRO A 178 55.07 -33.78 10.04
C PRO A 178 55.21 -33.86 8.48
N GLY A 179 56.05 -32.97 7.90
CA GLY A 179 56.69 -33.06 6.56
C GLY A 179 56.45 -31.81 5.71
N GLY A 180 57.36 -31.16 4.98
CA GLY A 180 58.77 -31.38 4.60
C GLY A 180 59.04 -30.61 3.29
N GLU A 181 60.31 -30.26 3.02
CA GLU A 181 60.91 -29.73 1.76
C GLU A 181 60.79 -28.21 1.42
N ALA A 182 61.67 -27.59 0.63
CA ALA A 182 63.13 -27.32 0.74
C ALA A 182 63.56 -26.42 -0.46
N GLY A 183 64.03 -25.18 -0.18
CA GLY A 183 65.00 -24.35 -0.96
C GLY A 183 64.71 -23.91 -2.42
N PRO A 184 65.60 -23.12 -3.09
CA PRO A 184 66.87 -22.53 -2.61
C PRO A 184 67.24 -21.07 -3.06
N GLY A 185 68.15 -20.44 -2.29
CA GLY A 185 69.25 -19.54 -2.73
C GLY A 185 68.95 -18.08 -3.14
N LYS A 186 69.82 -17.05 -2.99
CA LYS A 186 71.16 -16.79 -2.40
C LYS A 186 71.43 -15.24 -2.61
N PRO A 187 72.62 -14.62 -2.39
CA PRO A 187 73.03 -13.84 -1.21
C PRO A 187 73.51 -12.38 -1.48
N GLY A 188 73.96 -11.68 -0.42
CA GLY A 188 74.94 -10.57 -0.45
C GLY A 188 74.52 -9.40 0.47
N ASP A 189 75.37 -8.69 1.21
CA ASP A 189 76.74 -8.82 1.69
C ASP A 189 76.86 -7.80 2.86
N ALA A 190 77.78 -8.05 3.80
CA ALA A 190 78.01 -7.32 5.06
C ALA A 190 78.71 -5.93 4.86
N PRO A 191 79.35 -5.27 5.86
CA PRO A 191 79.31 -5.38 7.34
C PRO A 191 79.22 -3.99 8.05
N GLY A 192 79.08 -3.96 9.39
CA GLY A 192 79.33 -2.73 10.15
C GLY A 192 78.86 -2.72 11.60
N GLN A 193 79.42 -3.60 12.45
CA GLN A 193 79.34 -3.47 13.90
C GLN A 193 80.41 -2.51 14.41
N ASN A 194 80.04 -1.62 15.32
CA ASN A 194 80.93 -1.19 16.40
C ASN A 194 80.09 -0.97 17.69
N PRO A 195 80.52 -1.48 18.86
CA PRO A 195 79.76 -1.42 20.10
C PRO A 195 80.17 -0.22 20.94
N GLY A 196 79.24 0.36 21.68
CA GLY A 196 79.54 1.41 22.65
C GLY A 196 78.36 1.65 23.58
N GLY A 197 78.49 1.15 24.81
CA GLY A 197 77.47 1.26 25.85
C GLY A 197 77.28 2.70 26.36
N GLY A 198 76.12 2.92 26.95
CA GLY A 198 75.79 4.17 27.63
C GLY A 198 74.38 4.12 28.18
N GLU A 199 74.28 3.83 29.47
CA GLU A 199 73.09 3.94 30.31
C GLU A 199 72.41 5.31 30.18
N GLY A 200 71.07 5.33 30.24
CA GLY A 200 70.33 6.57 30.39
C GLY A 200 68.84 6.43 30.12
N LYS A 201 68.08 6.08 31.17
CA LYS A 201 66.61 6.12 31.19
C LYS A 201 66.11 7.52 30.82
N GLY A 202 65.30 7.59 29.78
CA GLY A 202 64.42 8.72 29.47
C GLY A 202 63.38 8.25 28.47
N GLN A 203 62.17 7.94 28.96
CA GLN A 203 61.00 7.72 28.11
C GLN A 203 60.70 9.03 27.38
N ALA A 204 61.11 9.13 26.12
CA ALA A 204 60.64 10.15 25.21
C ALA A 204 59.26 9.74 24.70
N GLU A 205 58.26 10.58 24.94
CA GLU A 205 56.92 10.47 24.36
C GLU A 205 57.03 10.34 22.81
N PRO A 206 56.20 9.48 22.20
CA PRO A 206 56.16 9.39 20.74
C PRO A 206 55.66 10.71 20.16
N ARG A 207 56.50 11.36 19.36
CA ARG A 207 56.08 12.51 18.52
C ARG A 207 54.88 12.08 17.66
N PRO A 208 53.76 12.82 17.70
CA PRO A 208 52.64 12.54 16.81
C PRO A 208 53.11 12.70 15.36
N ALA A 209 52.85 11.68 14.55
CA ALA A 209 53.08 11.74 13.12
C ALA A 209 52.28 12.89 12.52
N ASN A 210 52.91 13.70 11.67
CA ASN A 210 52.23 14.77 10.94
C ASN A 210 51.02 14.17 10.20
N PRO A 211 49.83 14.77 10.31
CA PRO A 211 48.67 14.32 9.54
C PRO A 211 49.00 14.37 8.05
N PRO A 212 48.54 13.38 7.25
CA PRO A 212 48.71 13.43 5.81
C PRO A 212 48.11 14.74 5.27
N PRO A 213 48.73 15.36 4.25
CA PRO A 213 48.20 16.58 3.66
C PRO A 213 46.74 16.35 3.23
N PRO A 214 45.84 17.33 3.48
CA PRO A 214 44.45 17.22 3.08
C PRO A 214 44.37 16.90 1.58
N PRO A 215 43.46 16.00 1.16
CA PRO A 215 43.31 15.68 -0.25
C PRO A 215 43.03 16.96 -1.02
N GLU A 216 43.75 17.16 -2.13
CA GLU A 216 43.56 18.31 -2.99
C GLU A 216 42.08 18.44 -3.37
N PRO A 217 41.49 19.65 -3.29
CA PRO A 217 40.09 19.87 -3.61
C PRO A 217 39.83 19.39 -5.04
N MET A 218 38.88 18.46 -5.18
CA MET A 218 38.49 17.95 -6.50
C MET A 218 37.98 19.10 -7.36
N ASP A 219 38.53 19.17 -8.56
CA ASP A 219 38.20 20.18 -9.57
C ASP A 219 36.67 20.26 -9.77
N PRO A 220 36.02 21.41 -9.53
CA PRO A 220 34.55 21.56 -9.61
C PRO A 220 33.98 21.23 -11.01
N ALA A 221 34.83 21.22 -12.04
CA ALA A 221 34.46 20.74 -13.37
C ALA A 221 34.11 19.23 -13.38
N VAL A 222 34.68 18.43 -12.49
CA VAL A 222 34.46 16.97 -12.43
C VAL A 222 33.16 16.64 -11.68
N SER A 223 32.82 17.40 -10.63
CA SER A 223 31.59 17.19 -9.84
C SER A 223 30.33 17.58 -10.61
N SER A 224 30.38 18.69 -11.36
CA SER A 224 29.30 19.12 -12.24
C SER A 224 29.03 18.12 -13.37
N ALA A 225 30.08 17.60 -14.02
CA ALA A 225 29.97 16.55 -15.04
C ALA A 225 29.41 15.23 -14.47
N ALA A 226 29.83 14.82 -13.26
CA ALA A 226 29.33 13.62 -12.61
C ALA A 226 27.84 13.72 -12.23
N SER A 227 27.39 14.87 -11.74
CA SER A 227 25.98 15.12 -11.41
C SER A 227 25.07 15.10 -12.66
N GLY A 228 25.54 15.69 -13.76
CA GLY A 228 24.83 15.66 -15.04
C GLY A 228 24.70 14.25 -15.60
N PHE A 229 25.78 13.45 -15.53
CA PHE A 229 25.77 12.05 -15.94
C PHE A 229 24.83 11.20 -15.06
N ALA A 230 24.85 11.39 -13.74
CA ALA A 230 23.96 10.67 -12.82
C ALA A 230 22.48 10.99 -13.10
N ARG A 231 22.15 12.26 -13.37
CA ARG A 231 20.78 12.70 -13.70
C ARG A 231 20.32 12.12 -15.04
N LEU A 232 21.18 12.13 -16.06
CA LEU A 232 20.91 11.50 -17.35
C LEU A 232 20.68 9.98 -17.19
N LEU A 233 21.57 9.31 -16.45
CA LEU A 233 21.48 7.87 -16.18
C LEU A 233 20.18 7.51 -15.45
N PHE A 234 19.78 8.31 -14.46
CA PHE A 234 18.52 8.12 -13.73
C PHE A 234 17.32 8.20 -14.68
N PHE A 235 17.23 9.23 -15.52
CA PHE A 235 16.12 9.37 -16.47
C PHE A 235 16.14 8.28 -17.56
N VAL A 236 17.31 7.81 -17.98
CA VAL A 236 17.45 6.68 -18.91
C VAL A 236 16.96 5.38 -18.25
N LEU A 237 17.34 5.12 -17.00
CA LEU A 237 16.90 3.93 -16.26
C LEU A 237 15.39 3.98 -15.96
N LEU A 238 14.87 5.13 -15.55
CA LEU A 238 13.44 5.32 -15.30
C LEU A 238 12.63 5.19 -16.59
N GLY A 239 13.09 5.84 -17.68
CA GLY A 239 12.50 5.72 -19.01
C GLY A 239 12.54 4.27 -19.51
N GLY A 240 13.65 3.57 -19.31
CA GLY A 240 13.81 2.16 -19.65
C GLY A 240 12.88 1.26 -18.83
N PHE A 241 12.71 1.52 -17.53
CA PHE A 241 11.79 0.78 -16.66
C PHE A 241 10.33 1.00 -17.05
N LEU A 242 9.93 2.25 -17.29
CA LEU A 242 8.58 2.59 -17.77
C LEU A 242 8.31 1.99 -19.16
N ALA A 243 9.28 2.09 -20.07
CA ALA A 243 9.18 1.45 -21.39
C ALA A 243 9.12 -0.07 -21.28
N PHE A 244 9.84 -0.68 -20.35
CA PHE A 244 9.76 -2.12 -20.08
C PHE A 244 8.39 -2.52 -19.54
N ILE A 245 7.82 -1.79 -18.58
CA ILE A 245 6.45 -2.02 -18.09
C ILE A 245 5.46 -1.84 -19.23
N ALA A 246 5.53 -0.73 -19.97
CA ALA A 246 4.65 -0.44 -21.09
C ALA A 246 4.76 -1.52 -22.18
N TRP A 247 5.98 -1.97 -22.50
CA TRP A 247 6.22 -3.08 -23.42
C TRP A 247 5.65 -4.38 -22.87
N MET A 248 5.78 -4.66 -21.58
CA MET A 248 5.24 -5.88 -20.98
C MET A 248 3.71 -5.88 -21.00
N VAL A 249 3.08 -4.72 -20.76
CA VAL A 249 1.62 -4.52 -20.90
C VAL A 249 1.21 -4.64 -22.36
N LEU A 250 1.89 -3.93 -23.27
CA LEU A 250 1.60 -3.92 -24.70
C LEU A 250 1.79 -5.30 -25.31
N LYS A 251 2.82 -6.05 -24.92
CA LYS A 251 3.06 -7.42 -25.35
C LYS A 251 1.97 -8.35 -24.82
N ASN A 252 1.54 -8.18 -23.56
CA ASN A 252 0.45 -8.99 -23.02
C ASN A 252 -0.88 -8.72 -23.74
N VAL A 253 -1.15 -7.47 -24.15
CA VAL A 253 -2.35 -7.06 -24.88
C VAL A 253 -2.28 -7.42 -26.37
N LEU A 254 -1.11 -7.29 -27.01
CA LEU A 254 -0.93 -7.62 -28.44
C LEU A 254 -0.81 -9.12 -28.68
N SER A 255 -0.20 -9.90 -27.77
CA SER A 255 -0.17 -11.35 -27.89
C SER A 255 -1.56 -12.00 -27.78
N GLU A 256 -2.59 -11.29 -27.30
CA GLU A 256 -3.98 -11.74 -27.35
C GLU A 256 -4.62 -11.58 -28.75
N ARG A 257 -4.07 -10.73 -29.63
CA ARG A 257 -4.60 -10.51 -30.98
C ARG A 257 -4.14 -11.52 -32.03
N ASP A 258 -3.03 -12.21 -31.78
CA ASP A 258 -2.47 -13.20 -32.70
C ASP A 258 -2.93 -14.64 -32.39
N ALA A 259 -3.94 -14.82 -31.52
CA ALA A 259 -4.63 -16.10 -31.43
C ALA A 259 -5.32 -16.34 -32.79
N PRO A 260 -4.93 -17.38 -33.56
CA PRO A 260 -5.48 -17.61 -34.88
C PRO A 260 -7.00 -17.74 -34.77
N GLU A 261 -7.73 -16.89 -35.49
CA GLU A 261 -9.18 -17.06 -35.67
C GLU A 261 -9.43 -18.48 -36.16
N ASP A 262 -10.16 -19.28 -35.39
CA ASP A 262 -10.57 -20.62 -35.78
C ASP A 262 -11.22 -20.55 -37.16
N GLU A 263 -10.57 -21.16 -38.17
CA GLU A 263 -11.09 -21.31 -39.52
C GLU A 263 -12.54 -21.81 -39.46
N PRO A 264 -13.50 -21.12 -40.10
CA PRO A 264 -14.88 -21.57 -40.11
C PRO A 264 -14.95 -22.97 -40.74
N PRO A 265 -15.61 -23.95 -40.09
CA PRO A 265 -15.66 -25.31 -40.61
C PRO A 265 -16.35 -25.33 -41.98
N PRO A 266 -15.87 -26.15 -42.93
CA PRO A 266 -16.34 -26.16 -44.32
C PRO A 266 -17.85 -26.42 -44.39
N GLU A 267 -18.51 -25.49 -45.06
CA GLU A 267 -19.95 -25.39 -45.21
C GLU A 267 -20.41 -26.23 -46.40
N ASP A 268 -20.39 -27.57 -46.26
CA ASP A 268 -20.97 -28.46 -47.28
C ASP A 268 -21.49 -29.76 -46.64
N ARG A 269 -22.71 -29.71 -46.08
CA ARG A 269 -23.54 -30.90 -45.86
C ARG A 269 -25.02 -30.61 -46.16
N PRO A 270 -25.70 -31.45 -46.96
CA PRO A 270 -27.05 -31.19 -47.44
C PRO A 270 -28.10 -31.20 -46.31
N GLU A 271 -29.00 -30.24 -46.41
CA GLU A 271 -29.90 -29.68 -45.39
C GLU A 271 -31.15 -30.53 -45.06
N ASN A 272 -31.15 -31.85 -45.26
CA ASN A 272 -32.38 -32.65 -45.18
C ASN A 272 -32.27 -33.93 -44.33
N ALA A 273 -31.92 -33.78 -43.05
CA ALA A 273 -32.08 -34.85 -42.05
C ALA A 273 -32.99 -34.35 -40.90
N PRO A 274 -34.18 -34.94 -40.71
CA PRO A 274 -35.06 -34.53 -39.62
C PRO A 274 -34.56 -35.07 -38.28
N GLY A 275 -34.17 -34.15 -37.38
CA GLY A 275 -34.34 -34.33 -35.94
C GLY A 275 -33.18 -34.88 -35.11
N GLU A 276 -31.93 -34.46 -35.32
CA GLU A 276 -30.92 -34.51 -34.26
C GLU A 276 -30.69 -33.09 -33.72
N ARG A 277 -30.98 -32.88 -32.42
CA ARG A 277 -30.64 -31.63 -31.72
C ARG A 277 -29.15 -31.38 -31.89
N ARG A 278 -28.81 -30.41 -32.74
CA ARG A 278 -27.45 -29.91 -33.00
C ARG A 278 -26.80 -29.60 -31.67
N GLN A 279 -25.89 -30.46 -31.20
CA GLN A 279 -25.07 -30.16 -30.04
C GLN A 279 -24.16 -29.01 -30.46
N VAL A 280 -24.42 -27.81 -29.95
CA VAL A 280 -23.56 -26.64 -30.16
C VAL A 280 -22.16 -27.02 -29.65
N PRO A 281 -21.11 -26.93 -30.48
CA PRO A 281 -19.74 -27.14 -30.02
C PRO A 281 -19.49 -26.21 -28.84
N ARG A 282 -19.21 -26.79 -27.67
CA ARG A 282 -18.81 -25.98 -26.52
C ARG A 282 -17.42 -25.46 -26.82
N GLY A 283 -17.30 -24.14 -27.00
CA GLY A 283 -16.02 -23.47 -27.17
C GLY A 283 -15.09 -23.67 -25.98
N PRO A 284 -13.84 -23.16 -26.07
CA PRO A 284 -12.86 -23.23 -24.98
C PRO A 284 -13.47 -22.78 -23.66
N VAL A 285 -13.25 -23.57 -22.60
CA VAL A 285 -13.81 -23.24 -21.28
C VAL A 285 -13.01 -22.07 -20.70
N GLU A 286 -13.61 -20.89 -20.72
CA GLU A 286 -13.03 -19.67 -20.13
C GLU A 286 -12.68 -19.89 -18.65
N THR A 287 -11.43 -19.58 -18.28
CA THR A 287 -10.92 -19.73 -16.91
C THR A 287 -10.75 -18.40 -16.18
N ASP A 288 -10.66 -17.29 -16.89
CA ASP A 288 -10.46 -15.97 -16.30
C ASP A 288 -11.77 -15.44 -15.68
N VAL A 289 -11.73 -15.22 -14.36
CA VAL A 289 -12.86 -14.75 -13.55
C VAL A 289 -13.33 -13.35 -13.97
N ALA A 290 -12.41 -12.44 -14.29
CA ALA A 290 -12.74 -11.08 -14.72
C ALA A 290 -13.39 -11.10 -16.11
N ARG A 291 -12.88 -11.94 -17.01
CA ARG A 291 -13.45 -12.13 -18.35
C ARG A 291 -14.84 -12.75 -18.30
N LEU A 292 -15.07 -13.73 -17.41
CA LEU A 292 -16.40 -14.30 -17.16
C LEU A 292 -17.39 -13.24 -16.64
N LEU A 293 -16.99 -12.40 -15.68
CA LEU A 293 -17.84 -11.31 -15.19
C LEU A 293 -18.12 -10.25 -16.26
N ALA A 294 -17.14 -9.92 -17.10
CA ALA A 294 -17.33 -9.01 -18.23
C ALA A 294 -18.30 -9.58 -19.26
N ARG A 295 -18.13 -10.87 -19.62
CA ARG A 295 -19.02 -11.58 -20.55
C ARG A 295 -20.45 -11.67 -20.02
N ALA A 296 -20.61 -11.94 -18.73
CA ALA A 296 -21.90 -11.94 -18.05
C ALA A 296 -22.63 -10.60 -18.17
N ARG A 297 -21.94 -9.48 -17.91
CA ARG A 297 -22.53 -8.14 -18.04
C ARG A 297 -22.92 -7.84 -19.48
N ALA A 298 -22.06 -8.18 -20.44
CA ALA A 298 -22.36 -8.00 -21.85
C ALA A 298 -23.57 -8.84 -22.30
N ALA A 299 -23.70 -10.08 -21.80
CA ALA A 299 -24.87 -10.92 -22.06
C ALA A 299 -26.15 -10.35 -21.44
N ALA A 300 -26.09 -9.85 -20.21
CA ALA A 300 -27.22 -9.20 -19.54
C ALA A 300 -27.68 -7.93 -20.27
N GLN A 301 -26.75 -7.12 -20.77
CA GLN A 301 -27.06 -5.91 -21.58
C GLN A 301 -27.80 -6.24 -22.88
N ARG A 302 -27.58 -7.43 -23.45
CA ARG A 302 -28.30 -7.93 -24.64
C ARG A 302 -29.64 -8.61 -24.30
N GLY A 303 -30.07 -8.60 -23.03
CA GLY A 303 -31.27 -9.29 -22.56
C GLY A 303 -31.10 -10.82 -22.47
N ALA A 304 -29.90 -11.35 -22.66
CA ALA A 304 -29.61 -12.78 -22.59
C ALA A 304 -29.29 -13.19 -21.14
N PHE A 305 -30.30 -13.13 -20.26
CA PHE A 305 -30.11 -13.32 -18.82
C PHE A 305 -29.74 -14.75 -18.41
N GLY A 306 -30.14 -15.78 -19.16
CA GLY A 306 -29.73 -17.16 -18.90
C GLY A 306 -28.20 -17.33 -19.00
N PRO A 307 -27.60 -17.06 -20.18
CA PRO A 307 -26.14 -17.08 -20.34
C PRO A 307 -25.40 -16.16 -19.37
N ALA A 308 -25.97 -14.99 -19.06
CA ALA A 308 -25.37 -14.06 -18.11
C ALA A 308 -25.26 -14.66 -16.69
N ILE A 309 -26.31 -15.36 -16.23
CA ILE A 309 -26.32 -16.04 -14.92
C ILE A 309 -25.32 -17.20 -14.91
N ASP A 310 -25.24 -17.99 -15.99
CA ASP A 310 -24.28 -19.08 -16.11
C ASP A 310 -22.83 -18.58 -16.03
N ASP A 311 -22.51 -17.44 -16.67
CA ASP A 311 -21.17 -16.84 -16.64
C ASP A 311 -20.81 -16.27 -15.25
N VAL A 312 -21.75 -15.63 -14.54
CA VAL A 312 -21.52 -15.17 -13.15
C VAL A 312 -21.29 -16.36 -12.22
N TYR A 313 -22.06 -17.44 -12.38
CA TYR A 313 -21.90 -18.63 -11.56
C TYR A 313 -20.58 -19.35 -11.84
N ALA A 314 -20.18 -19.43 -13.12
CA ALA A 314 -18.87 -19.93 -13.52
C ALA A 314 -17.74 -19.09 -12.90
N ALA A 315 -17.86 -17.76 -12.88
CA ALA A 315 -16.88 -16.87 -12.25
C ALA A 315 -16.73 -17.16 -10.75
N LEU A 316 -17.86 -17.38 -10.04
CA LEU A 316 -17.86 -17.77 -8.63
C LEU A 316 -17.11 -19.10 -8.42
N LEU A 317 -17.48 -20.14 -9.16
CA LEU A 317 -16.88 -21.47 -9.00
C LEU A 317 -15.37 -21.41 -9.30
N ARG A 318 -14.97 -20.72 -10.36
CA ARG A 318 -13.55 -20.56 -10.74
C ARG A 318 -12.76 -19.80 -9.69
N ARG A 319 -13.37 -18.80 -9.05
CA ARG A 319 -12.73 -18.10 -7.93
C ARG A 319 -12.49 -19.03 -6.74
N LEU A 320 -13.52 -19.78 -6.34
CA LEU A 320 -13.43 -20.71 -5.20
C LEU A 320 -12.46 -21.87 -5.47
N ASP A 321 -12.36 -22.32 -6.72
CA ASP A 321 -11.39 -23.31 -7.21
C ASP A 321 -9.96 -22.74 -7.18
N GLY A 322 -9.77 -21.51 -7.67
CA GLY A 322 -8.48 -20.82 -7.61
C GLY A 322 -8.00 -20.50 -6.19
N ASP A 323 -8.93 -20.29 -5.26
CA ASP A 323 -8.64 -20.14 -3.82
C ASP A 323 -8.37 -21.51 -3.13
N GLY A 324 -8.50 -22.63 -3.85
CA GLY A 324 -8.28 -23.98 -3.34
C GLY A 324 -9.35 -24.48 -2.37
N ILE A 325 -10.52 -23.83 -2.33
CA ILE A 325 -11.62 -24.14 -1.39
C ILE A 325 -12.55 -25.22 -1.97
N ILE A 326 -12.66 -25.27 -3.30
CA ILE A 326 -13.35 -26.35 -4.00
C ILE A 326 -12.45 -26.88 -5.12
N GLU A 327 -12.85 -28.01 -5.68
CA GLU A 327 -12.23 -28.57 -6.89
C GLU A 327 -13.35 -28.80 -7.90
N ILE A 328 -13.31 -28.07 -9.02
CA ILE A 328 -14.32 -28.18 -10.08
C ILE A 328 -14.13 -29.52 -10.82
N HIS A 329 -15.13 -30.40 -10.73
CA HIS A 329 -15.10 -31.68 -11.41
C HIS A 329 -16.42 -31.96 -12.14
N ALA A 330 -16.35 -32.55 -13.33
CA ALA A 330 -17.53 -32.77 -14.18
C ALA A 330 -18.60 -33.68 -13.57
N SER A 331 -18.23 -34.51 -12.58
CA SER A 331 -19.16 -35.40 -11.88
C SER A 331 -19.73 -34.80 -10.59
N ARG A 332 -19.26 -33.62 -10.16
CA ARG A 332 -19.74 -32.97 -8.94
C ARG A 332 -20.96 -32.11 -9.24
N THR A 333 -21.93 -32.20 -8.34
CA THR A 333 -23.16 -31.40 -8.36
C THR A 333 -22.97 -30.11 -7.56
N ASN A 334 -23.85 -29.13 -7.75
CA ASN A 334 -23.79 -27.89 -6.97
C ASN A 334 -23.90 -28.16 -5.45
N GLY A 335 -24.68 -29.17 -5.06
CA GLY A 335 -24.78 -29.63 -3.68
C GLY A 335 -23.47 -30.18 -3.11
N ASP A 336 -22.58 -30.74 -3.94
CA ASP A 336 -21.25 -31.19 -3.52
C ASP A 336 -20.35 -30.00 -3.16
N TYR A 337 -20.36 -28.95 -3.98
CA TYR A 337 -19.60 -27.73 -3.71
C TYR A 337 -20.05 -27.07 -2.40
N VAL A 338 -21.36 -26.97 -2.17
CA VAL A 338 -21.91 -26.42 -0.91
C VAL A 338 -21.56 -27.29 0.30
N ARG A 339 -21.53 -28.63 0.15
CA ARG A 339 -21.10 -29.54 1.23
C ARG A 339 -19.62 -29.37 1.58
N THR A 340 -18.76 -29.22 0.57
CA THR A 340 -17.32 -28.94 0.76
C THR A 340 -17.13 -27.59 1.46
N LEU A 341 -17.78 -26.53 0.95
CA LEU A 341 -17.73 -25.19 1.56
C LEU A 341 -18.20 -25.19 3.01
N ARG A 342 -19.26 -25.92 3.35
CA ARG A 342 -19.73 -26.01 4.74
C ARG A 342 -18.69 -26.63 5.67
N ARG A 343 -17.83 -27.52 5.17
CA ARG A 343 -16.75 -28.15 5.94
C ARG A 343 -15.53 -27.25 6.06
N GLU A 344 -15.16 -26.56 4.98
CA GLU A 344 -13.88 -25.85 4.88
C GLU A 344 -13.98 -24.35 5.19
N ARG A 345 -15.12 -23.72 4.87
CA ARG A 345 -15.39 -22.28 5.00
C ARG A 345 -16.86 -22.02 5.36
N PRO A 346 -17.30 -22.34 6.60
CA PRO A 346 -18.69 -22.18 7.01
C PRO A 346 -19.21 -20.75 6.87
N GLU A 347 -18.34 -19.74 6.98
CA GLU A 347 -18.64 -18.32 6.87
C GLU A 347 -19.22 -17.90 5.50
N ILE A 348 -18.77 -18.51 4.40
CA ILE A 348 -19.26 -18.22 3.03
C ILE A 348 -20.27 -19.25 2.53
N ALA A 349 -20.37 -20.40 3.21
CA ALA A 349 -21.20 -21.52 2.76
C ALA A 349 -22.71 -21.17 2.70
N ALA A 350 -23.18 -20.30 3.60
CA ALA A 350 -24.57 -19.83 3.59
C ALA A 350 -24.86 -18.96 2.36
N ASP A 351 -23.97 -18.02 2.04
CA ASP A 351 -24.12 -17.13 0.89
C ASP A 351 -24.06 -17.91 -0.42
N VAL A 352 -23.09 -18.82 -0.57
CA VAL A 352 -22.97 -19.66 -1.76
C VAL A 352 -24.17 -20.60 -1.91
N ARG A 353 -24.73 -21.14 -0.82
CA ARG A 353 -25.95 -21.95 -0.88
C ARG A 353 -27.13 -21.15 -1.45
N ASN A 354 -27.29 -19.90 -1.01
CA ASN A 354 -28.36 -19.03 -1.50
C ASN A 354 -28.16 -18.68 -2.99
N ILE A 355 -26.92 -18.43 -3.42
CA ILE A 355 -26.57 -18.21 -4.83
C ILE A 355 -26.90 -19.46 -5.66
N VAL A 356 -26.50 -20.65 -5.21
CA VAL A 356 -26.79 -21.92 -5.88
C VAL A 356 -28.29 -22.14 -6.01
N ALA A 357 -29.07 -21.91 -4.96
CA ALA A 357 -30.53 -22.05 -5.02
C ALA A 357 -31.17 -21.10 -6.05
N ASP A 358 -30.70 -19.86 -6.14
CA ASP A 358 -31.17 -18.89 -7.13
C ASP A 358 -30.78 -19.32 -8.56
N VAL A 359 -29.56 -19.79 -8.80
CA VAL A 359 -29.09 -20.32 -10.10
C VAL A 359 -29.87 -21.56 -10.51
N GLU A 360 -30.06 -22.52 -9.60
CA GLU A 360 -30.82 -23.75 -9.86
C GLU A 360 -32.27 -23.47 -10.21
N SER A 361 -32.88 -22.45 -9.57
CA SER A 361 -34.25 -22.06 -9.90
C SER A 361 -34.41 -21.62 -11.36
N VAL A 362 -33.37 -20.97 -11.92
CA VAL A 362 -33.35 -20.52 -13.31
C VAL A 362 -32.98 -21.68 -14.25
N GLN A 363 -31.95 -22.48 -13.92
CA GLN A 363 -31.48 -23.58 -14.77
C GLN A 363 -32.49 -24.72 -14.90
N PHE A 364 -33.23 -25.04 -13.83
CA PHE A 364 -34.25 -26.09 -13.83
C PHE A 364 -35.67 -25.56 -14.15
N GLY A 365 -35.79 -24.28 -14.47
CA GLY A 365 -37.03 -23.70 -14.99
C GLY A 365 -38.14 -23.44 -13.97
N SER A 366 -37.85 -23.44 -12.67
CA SER A 366 -38.82 -23.00 -11.65
C SER A 366 -38.98 -21.48 -11.61
N ARG A 367 -38.04 -20.73 -12.20
CA ARG A 367 -38.12 -19.29 -12.45
C ARG A 367 -37.56 -18.96 -13.84
N ALA A 368 -38.21 -18.07 -14.59
CA ALA A 368 -37.68 -17.62 -15.86
C ALA A 368 -36.43 -16.71 -15.65
N PRO A 369 -35.41 -16.79 -16.53
CA PRO A 369 -34.26 -15.89 -16.46
C PRO A 369 -34.70 -14.44 -16.68
N SER A 370 -34.38 -13.55 -15.74
CA SER A 370 -34.77 -12.14 -15.76
C SER A 370 -33.64 -11.22 -15.33
N ALA A 371 -33.76 -9.92 -15.64
CA ALA A 371 -32.81 -8.89 -15.19
C ALA A 371 -32.68 -8.84 -13.67
N GLU A 372 -33.80 -9.02 -12.96
CA GLU A 372 -33.83 -9.03 -11.49
C GLU A 372 -33.08 -10.24 -10.91
N ALA A 373 -33.27 -11.43 -11.51
CA ALA A 373 -32.56 -12.64 -11.10
C ALA A 373 -31.05 -12.48 -11.32
N PHE A 374 -30.64 -11.93 -12.48
CA PHE A 374 -29.24 -11.64 -12.77
C PHE A 374 -28.63 -10.65 -11.77
N ALA A 375 -29.27 -9.51 -11.53
CA ALA A 375 -28.77 -8.48 -10.62
C ALA A 375 -28.58 -9.05 -9.21
N ARG A 376 -29.58 -9.77 -8.70
CA ARG A 376 -29.52 -10.42 -7.37
C ARG A 376 -28.38 -11.42 -7.24
N ILE A 377 -28.14 -12.25 -8.26
CA ILE A 377 -27.05 -13.23 -8.27
C ILE A 377 -25.69 -12.51 -8.39
N HIS A 378 -25.58 -11.56 -9.32
CA HIS A 378 -24.38 -10.77 -9.55
C HIS A 378 -23.95 -10.00 -8.30
N ASP A 379 -24.86 -9.31 -7.63
CA ASP A 379 -24.57 -8.50 -6.44
C ASP A 379 -24.11 -9.34 -5.24
N ARG A 380 -24.51 -10.62 -5.18
CA ARG A 380 -24.01 -11.56 -4.17
C ARG A 380 -22.66 -12.18 -4.54
N VAL A 381 -22.44 -12.44 -5.84
CA VAL A 381 -21.20 -13.06 -6.32
C VAL A 381 -20.02 -12.08 -6.34
N VAL A 382 -20.23 -10.85 -6.78
CA VAL A 382 -19.14 -9.87 -6.95
C VAL A 382 -18.35 -9.63 -5.66
N PRO A 383 -18.97 -9.40 -4.48
CA PRO A 383 -18.23 -9.21 -3.22
C PRO A 383 -17.38 -10.42 -2.82
N ILE A 384 -17.87 -11.65 -3.07
CA ILE A 384 -17.12 -12.88 -2.79
C ILE A 384 -15.89 -12.95 -3.70
N VAL A 385 -16.06 -12.58 -4.97
CA VAL A 385 -14.98 -12.59 -5.97
C VAL A 385 -13.99 -11.43 -5.79
N SER A 386 -14.43 -10.26 -5.30
CA SER A 386 -13.62 -9.04 -5.23
C SER A 386 -12.99 -8.77 -3.85
N ARG A 387 -13.42 -9.43 -2.77
CA ARG A 387 -12.89 -9.23 -1.41
C ARG A 387 -11.37 -9.40 -1.31
N ALA A 388 -10.77 -10.28 -2.10
CA ALA A 388 -9.31 -10.45 -2.14
C ALA A 388 -8.57 -9.26 -2.79
N LEU A 389 -9.21 -8.58 -3.76
CA LEU A 389 -8.67 -7.37 -4.39
C LEU A 389 -8.81 -6.14 -3.48
N GLY A 390 -9.89 -6.06 -2.69
CA GLY A 390 -10.14 -4.94 -1.78
C GLY A 390 -9.10 -4.80 -0.66
N ILE A 391 -8.59 -5.91 -0.11
CA ILE A 391 -7.55 -5.87 0.94
C ILE A 391 -6.25 -5.25 0.43
N LEU A 392 -5.89 -5.49 -0.83
CA LEU A 392 -4.69 -4.91 -1.43
C LEU A 392 -4.81 -3.39 -1.62
N VAL A 393 -5.99 -2.91 -2.01
CA VAL A 393 -6.28 -1.47 -2.18
C VAL A 393 -6.31 -0.74 -0.85
N VAL A 394 -6.80 -1.37 0.23
CA VAL A 394 -6.79 -0.78 1.58
C VAL A 394 -5.37 -0.65 2.13
N ILE A 395 -4.50 -1.64 1.91
CA ILE A 395 -3.09 -1.57 2.33
C ILE A 395 -2.34 -0.48 1.55
N LEU A 396 -2.57 -0.37 0.24
CA LEU A 396 -1.98 0.70 -0.59
C LEU A 396 -2.56 2.09 -0.25
N GLY A 397 -3.87 2.18 0.06
CA GLY A 397 -4.55 3.42 0.41
C GLY A 397 -4.15 3.99 1.77
N LEU A 398 -4.00 3.12 2.79
CA LEU A 398 -3.52 3.52 4.11
C LEU A 398 -2.06 4.01 4.09
N SER A 399 -1.25 3.52 3.14
CA SER A 399 0.13 3.97 2.96
C SER A 399 0.19 5.41 2.43
N ALA A 400 -0.76 5.82 1.58
CA ALA A 400 -0.81 7.15 0.99
C ALA A 400 -1.30 8.23 1.98
N THR A 401 -2.20 7.88 2.91
CA THR A 401 -2.75 8.86 3.86
C THR A 401 -1.81 9.20 5.01
N VAL A 402 -0.87 8.31 5.37
CA VAL A 402 0.05 8.56 6.50
C VAL A 402 1.30 9.32 6.05
N SER A 403 1.61 9.38 4.74
CA SER A 403 2.88 9.93 4.25
C SER A 403 2.81 11.34 3.63
N CYS A 404 1.64 11.97 3.48
CA CYS A 404 1.51 13.26 2.79
C CYS A 404 0.64 14.32 3.50
N GLY A 405 0.54 14.27 4.83
CA GLY A 405 -0.24 15.25 5.60
C GLY A 405 0.44 16.61 5.85
N ARG A 406 1.64 16.86 5.31
CA ARG A 406 2.43 18.09 5.56
C ARG A 406 3.08 18.68 4.32
N VAL A 407 2.39 18.66 3.18
CA VAL A 407 2.73 19.62 2.13
C VAL A 407 2.08 20.93 2.56
N ALA A 408 2.83 21.71 3.35
CA ALA A 408 2.53 23.11 3.58
C ALA A 408 2.20 23.75 2.25
N ALA A 409 1.16 24.58 2.23
CA ALA A 409 0.65 25.26 1.04
C ALA A 409 1.81 25.95 0.31
N LEU A 410 2.35 25.28 -0.70
CA LEU A 410 3.12 25.94 -1.74
C LEU A 410 2.10 26.86 -2.40
N ASP A 411 2.30 28.16 -2.25
CA ASP A 411 1.61 29.13 -3.09
C ASP A 411 1.95 28.74 -4.53
N GLU A 412 0.96 28.18 -5.22
CA GLU A 412 1.10 27.43 -6.48
C GLU A 412 1.63 28.33 -7.63
N SER A 413 1.65 29.64 -7.40
CA SER A 413 2.06 30.66 -8.35
C SER A 413 3.58 30.77 -8.54
N ASP A 414 4.40 30.62 -7.48
CA ASP A 414 5.83 30.94 -7.56
C ASP A 414 6.76 29.77 -7.15
N GLY A 415 6.27 28.70 -6.53
CA GLY A 415 7.08 27.54 -6.12
C GLY A 415 8.16 27.82 -5.04
N VAL A 416 8.27 29.08 -4.59
CA VAL A 416 9.18 29.50 -3.52
C VAL A 416 8.48 29.30 -2.19
N PHE A 417 9.06 28.49 -1.30
CA PHE A 417 8.59 28.38 0.07
C PHE A 417 8.95 29.69 0.80
N ARG A 418 7.93 30.43 1.22
CA ARG A 418 8.08 31.74 1.88
C ARG A 418 7.89 31.66 3.41
N GLY A 419 7.90 30.46 4.00
CA GLY A 419 7.71 30.26 5.44
C GLY A 419 6.25 30.07 5.86
N ASP A 420 6.05 29.79 7.17
CA ASP A 420 4.73 29.62 7.79
C ASP A 420 4.08 31.00 8.08
N THR A 421 2.76 31.10 7.88
CA THR A 421 1.94 32.30 8.15
C THR A 421 1.29 32.28 9.54
N SER A 422 1.50 31.22 10.33
CA SER A 422 1.12 31.17 11.74
C SER A 422 1.81 32.28 12.57
N PRO A 423 1.33 32.62 13.79
CA PRO A 423 1.95 33.66 14.60
C PRO A 423 3.44 33.38 14.90
N SER A 424 3.82 32.11 15.04
CA SER A 424 5.20 31.64 15.25
C SER A 424 6.01 31.44 13.96
N GLY A 425 5.40 31.55 12.79
CA GLY A 425 6.08 31.47 11.50
C GLY A 425 6.90 32.73 11.17
N THR A 426 7.58 32.73 10.02
CA THR A 426 8.54 33.77 9.60
C THR A 426 8.13 34.50 8.31
N HIS A 427 7.02 34.11 7.68
CA HIS A 427 6.62 34.61 6.35
C HIS A 427 6.43 36.14 6.31
N ALA A 428 5.81 36.74 7.33
CA ALA A 428 5.60 38.19 7.40
C ALA A 428 6.91 38.96 7.46
N ILE A 429 7.94 38.40 8.09
CA ILE A 429 9.26 39.02 8.17
C ILE A 429 9.89 39.05 6.78
N GLY A 430 9.87 37.93 6.05
CA GLY A 430 10.39 37.88 4.70
C GLY A 430 9.66 38.83 3.75
N ALA A 431 8.33 38.90 3.84
CA ALA A 431 7.51 39.83 3.05
C ALA A 431 7.83 41.30 3.39
N MET A 432 7.98 41.62 4.67
CA MET A 432 8.31 42.96 5.15
C MET A 432 9.72 43.38 4.69
N LEU A 433 10.74 42.54 4.89
CA LEU A 433 12.11 42.82 4.45
C LEU A 433 12.20 42.99 2.92
N SER A 434 11.47 42.17 2.17
CA SER A 434 11.37 42.28 0.71
C SER A 434 10.77 43.60 0.26
N ALA A 435 9.78 44.14 0.98
CA ALA A 435 9.22 45.46 0.71
C ALA A 435 10.23 46.61 0.89
N TYR A 436 11.30 46.38 1.64
CA TYR A 436 12.44 47.29 1.82
C TYR A 436 13.63 46.98 0.90
N GLY A 437 13.47 46.08 -0.07
CA GLY A 437 14.49 45.72 -1.05
C GLY A 437 15.55 44.75 -0.53
N ILE A 438 15.32 44.14 0.63
CA ILE A 438 16.16 43.08 1.22
C ILE A 438 15.56 41.74 0.79
N GLU A 439 16.28 41.00 -0.04
CA GLU A 439 15.81 39.72 -0.57
C GLU A 439 15.88 38.67 0.54
N PHE A 440 14.74 38.15 0.97
CA PHE A 440 14.66 37.17 2.06
C PHE A 440 14.25 35.81 1.52
N ARG A 441 15.08 34.78 1.77
CA ARG A 441 14.78 33.39 1.39
C ARG A 441 15.06 32.41 2.51
N HIS A 442 14.30 31.32 2.57
CA HIS A 442 14.66 30.19 3.43
C HIS A 442 15.74 29.38 2.73
N ARG A 443 16.84 29.13 3.44
CA ARG A 443 17.93 28.30 2.93
C ARG A 443 17.51 26.84 2.92
N ARG A 444 17.65 26.20 1.75
CA ARG A 444 17.46 24.74 1.61
C ARG A 444 18.78 24.00 1.51
N ASP A 445 19.81 24.69 1.01
CA ASP A 445 21.13 24.12 0.82
C ASP A 445 21.81 23.84 2.16
N PRO A 446 22.54 22.72 2.26
CA PRO A 446 23.30 22.39 3.46
C PRO A 446 24.38 23.44 3.77
N LEU A 447 24.82 23.47 5.04
CA LEU A 447 25.86 24.39 5.53
C LEU A 447 27.27 24.06 5.01
N ASP A 448 27.46 22.96 4.28
CA ASP A 448 28.70 22.66 3.59
C ASP A 448 28.81 23.36 2.22
N LYS A 449 27.71 23.97 1.73
CA LYS A 449 27.63 24.76 0.49
C LYS A 449 27.32 26.23 0.76
N LEU A 450 28.06 26.86 1.68
CA LEU A 450 27.86 28.27 2.03
C LEU A 450 27.88 29.17 0.77
N PRO A 451 27.09 30.27 0.74
CA PRO A 451 27.14 31.23 -0.35
C PRO A 451 28.49 31.93 -0.38
N ASP A 452 28.78 32.65 -1.46
CA ASP A 452 29.96 33.50 -1.51
C ASP A 452 29.87 34.57 -0.39
N GLU A 453 31.00 34.88 0.25
CA GLU A 453 31.07 35.70 1.46
C GLU A 453 30.48 37.12 1.32
N ASP A 454 30.42 37.67 0.11
CA ASP A 454 29.91 39.01 -0.21
C ASP A 454 28.49 39.02 -0.79
N GLU A 455 27.85 37.85 -0.93
CA GLU A 455 26.53 37.74 -1.54
C GLU A 455 25.39 37.81 -0.52
N ALA A 456 25.54 37.14 0.62
CA ALA A 456 24.41 36.90 1.53
C ALA A 456 24.74 37.01 3.02
N THR A 457 23.72 37.33 3.81
CA THR A 457 23.71 37.24 5.27
C THR A 457 22.99 35.96 5.69
N LEU A 458 23.64 35.14 6.51
CA LEU A 458 23.04 33.92 7.06
C LEU A 458 22.41 34.20 8.42
N VAL A 459 21.15 33.80 8.61
CA VAL A 459 20.43 33.92 9.88
C VAL A 459 20.12 32.53 10.43
N LEU A 460 20.78 32.12 11.50
CA LEU A 460 20.62 30.79 12.09
C LEU A 460 19.63 30.84 13.26
N LEU A 461 18.58 30.03 13.15
CA LEU A 461 17.55 29.83 14.15
C LEU A 461 17.85 28.60 15.04
N PRO A 462 17.23 28.49 16.24
CA PRO A 462 17.63 27.49 17.24
C PRO A 462 17.17 26.06 16.92
N ASP A 463 16.29 25.91 15.92
CA ASP A 463 15.77 24.62 15.45
C ASP A 463 16.73 23.92 14.46
N LEU A 464 17.80 24.60 14.05
CA LEU A 464 18.87 24.03 13.23
C LEU A 464 19.86 23.23 14.08
N ASP A 465 20.04 21.94 13.76
CA ASP A 465 21.07 21.09 14.37
C ASP A 465 22.45 21.39 13.73
N ILE A 466 23.30 22.12 14.45
CA ILE A 466 24.60 22.59 13.94
C ILE A 466 25.72 21.79 14.59
N SER A 467 26.51 21.10 13.77
CA SER A 467 27.67 20.35 14.25
C SER A 467 28.85 21.28 14.57
N ALA A 468 29.79 20.81 15.40
CA ALA A 468 31.04 21.54 15.64
C ALA A 468 31.88 21.74 14.36
N SER A 469 31.73 20.86 13.36
CA SER A 469 32.34 21.07 12.03
C SER A 469 31.68 22.19 11.25
N ASP A 470 30.36 22.33 11.33
CA ASP A 470 29.64 23.40 10.64
C ASP A 470 29.97 24.75 11.26
N PHE A 471 30.06 24.83 12.59
CA PHE A 471 30.55 26.05 13.26
C PHE A 471 31.97 26.45 12.84
N ARG A 472 32.87 25.49 12.56
CA ARG A 472 34.21 25.81 12.03
C ARG A 472 34.15 26.35 10.60
N ARG A 473 33.24 25.84 9.77
CA ARG A 473 33.03 26.33 8.39
C ARG A 473 32.43 27.72 8.40
N LEU A 474 31.41 27.95 9.21
CA LEU A 474 30.80 29.26 9.41
C LEU A 474 31.81 30.27 9.94
N GLN A 475 32.68 29.88 10.88
CA GLN A 475 33.75 30.75 11.36
C GLN A 475 34.68 31.17 10.20
N ALA A 476 35.16 30.22 9.41
CA ALA A 476 36.05 30.52 8.28
C ALA A 476 35.37 31.38 7.21
N TRP A 477 34.08 31.17 6.96
CA TRP A 477 33.28 31.95 6.03
C TRP A 477 33.05 33.38 6.51
N VAL A 478 32.75 33.58 7.80
CA VAL A 478 32.68 34.93 8.40
C VAL A 478 34.04 35.62 8.36
N GLU A 479 35.13 34.91 8.70
CA GLU A 479 36.50 35.47 8.63
C GLU A 479 36.84 35.98 7.23
N ALA A 480 36.28 35.37 6.18
CA ALA A 480 36.46 35.76 4.78
C ALA A 480 35.60 36.96 4.33
N GLY A 481 34.61 37.40 5.11
CA GLY A 481 33.72 38.52 4.74
C GLY A 481 32.24 38.28 5.00
N GLY A 482 31.84 37.05 5.31
CA GLY A 482 30.45 36.67 5.51
C GLY A 482 29.77 37.37 6.70
N ASP A 483 28.49 37.70 6.55
CA ASP A 483 27.66 38.23 7.64
C ASP A 483 26.82 37.12 8.27
N LEU A 484 26.95 36.93 9.59
CA LEU A 484 26.26 35.89 10.34
C LEU A 484 25.42 36.45 11.47
N VAL A 485 24.15 36.07 11.52
CA VAL A 485 23.22 36.36 12.62
C VAL A 485 22.84 35.05 13.31
N LEU A 486 23.09 34.94 14.62
CA LEU A 486 22.73 33.78 15.44
C LEU A 486 21.60 34.18 16.39
N ALA A 487 20.38 33.65 16.20
CA ALA A 487 19.22 34.03 17.02
C ALA A 487 18.77 32.88 17.93
N GLY A 488 19.06 32.98 19.23
CA GLY A 488 18.67 31.96 20.21
C GLY A 488 19.42 30.62 20.12
N VAL A 489 20.47 30.54 19.29
CA VAL A 489 21.27 29.33 19.09
C VAL A 489 21.96 28.93 20.40
N GLN A 490 21.79 27.67 20.79
CA GLN A 490 22.41 27.09 21.98
C GLN A 490 23.86 26.69 21.71
N GLY A 491 24.70 26.68 22.76
CA GLY A 491 26.09 26.21 22.64
C GLY A 491 26.99 27.10 21.77
N LEU A 492 26.80 28.42 21.85
CA LEU A 492 27.57 29.40 21.06
C LEU A 492 29.09 29.18 21.21
N PRO A 493 29.85 29.09 20.10
CA PRO A 493 31.30 28.93 20.16
C PRO A 493 31.97 30.22 20.62
N GLY A 494 33.09 30.12 21.34
CA GLY A 494 33.73 31.28 21.97
C GLY A 494 34.18 32.40 21.01
N TRP A 495 34.35 32.11 19.71
CA TRP A 495 34.69 33.12 18.71
C TRP A 495 33.57 34.16 18.49
N THR A 496 32.32 33.84 18.83
CA THR A 496 31.20 34.80 18.74
C THR A 496 31.30 35.92 19.78
N GLY A 497 32.14 35.75 20.81
CA GLY A 497 32.31 36.73 21.90
C GLY A 497 31.10 36.82 22.85
N ALA A 498 30.16 35.88 22.76
CA ALA A 498 28.98 35.82 23.63
C ALA A 498 28.64 34.38 24.03
N SER A 499 28.11 34.21 25.24
CA SER A 499 27.50 32.96 25.69
C SER A 499 26.04 33.19 26.09
N LEU A 500 25.19 32.22 25.80
CA LEU A 500 23.80 32.22 26.19
C LEU A 500 23.64 31.48 27.53
N GLU A 501 22.95 32.09 28.49
CA GLU A 501 22.56 31.46 29.76
C GLU A 501 21.04 31.21 29.76
N PRO A 502 20.57 30.00 29.38
CA PRO A 502 19.14 29.76 29.14
C PRO A 502 18.27 29.90 30.37
N ASP A 503 18.83 29.61 31.55
CA ASP A 503 18.10 29.60 32.82
C ASP A 503 17.84 31.00 33.38
N GLN A 504 18.55 32.02 32.89
CA GLN A 504 18.41 33.40 33.34
C GLN A 504 17.37 34.18 32.51
N LEU A 505 16.09 33.99 32.85
CA LEU A 505 15.00 34.71 32.20
C LEU A 505 14.81 36.12 32.78
N VAL A 506 15.22 37.14 32.03
CA VAL A 506 15.14 38.55 32.40
C VAL A 506 13.86 39.17 31.83
N ASP A 507 13.09 39.81 32.71
CA ASP A 507 11.91 40.60 32.37
C ASP A 507 12.27 42.09 32.47
N SER A 508 12.81 42.64 31.39
CA SER A 508 13.27 44.03 31.35
C SER A 508 13.10 44.57 29.94
N ALA A 509 12.85 45.87 29.84
CA ALA A 509 12.80 46.57 28.56
C ALA A 509 14.06 46.27 27.74
N VAL A 510 13.86 46.03 26.45
CA VAL A 510 14.93 45.78 25.50
C VAL A 510 15.20 47.09 24.77
N VAL A 511 16.37 47.67 24.99
CA VAL A 511 16.72 49.01 24.49
C VAL A 511 18.08 48.99 23.80
N PRO A 512 18.28 49.76 22.71
CA PRO A 512 19.60 49.94 22.10
C PRO A 512 20.62 50.40 23.15
N ALA A 513 21.87 49.93 23.03
CA ALA A 513 22.97 50.49 23.80
C ALA A 513 23.28 51.91 23.30
N SER A 514 23.75 52.79 24.17
CA SER A 514 24.02 54.20 23.83
C SER A 514 24.99 54.40 22.66
N THR A 515 25.90 53.46 22.44
CA THR A 515 26.81 53.45 21.27
C THR A 515 26.08 53.20 19.95
N TYR A 516 24.92 52.56 19.97
CA TYR A 516 24.12 52.18 18.82
C TYR A 516 22.81 52.97 18.68
N GLU A 517 22.46 53.84 19.64
CA GLU A 517 21.28 54.73 19.56
C GLU A 517 21.28 55.58 18.28
N SER A 518 22.45 56.04 17.82
CA SER A 518 22.53 56.81 16.57
C SER A 518 22.26 55.98 15.30
N GLN A 519 22.48 54.66 15.36
CA GLN A 519 22.28 53.75 14.24
C GLN A 519 20.84 53.26 14.17
N PHE A 520 20.26 52.91 15.32
CA PHE A 520 18.89 52.38 15.39
C PHE A 520 17.85 53.49 15.58
N GLY A 521 18.22 54.64 16.14
CA GLY A 521 17.28 55.63 16.64
C GLY A 521 16.71 55.25 17.99
N GLU A 522 15.72 56.02 18.46
CA GLU A 522 14.95 55.73 19.68
C GLU A 522 13.93 54.62 19.41
N ILE A 523 14.42 53.39 19.16
CA ILE A 523 13.60 52.20 18.94
C ILE A 523 13.35 51.50 20.29
N PHE A 524 12.08 51.20 20.57
CA PHE A 524 11.66 50.38 21.71
C PHE A 524 11.33 48.96 21.26
N LEU A 525 12.16 48.00 21.65
CA LEU A 525 11.93 46.59 21.33
C LEU A 525 10.97 45.94 22.33
N ALA A 526 9.83 45.47 21.82
CA ALA A 526 8.83 44.78 22.60
C ALA A 526 9.00 43.27 22.40
N VAL A 527 9.92 42.67 23.16
CA VAL A 527 10.22 41.23 23.14
C VAL A 527 9.80 40.60 24.47
N PRO A 528 9.17 39.41 24.48
CA PRO A 528 8.79 38.74 25.73
C PRO A 528 9.97 38.43 26.64
N ARG A 529 9.65 38.12 27.90
CA ARG A 529 10.61 37.59 28.87
C ARG A 529 11.37 36.41 28.26
N GLY A 530 12.69 36.42 28.43
CA GLY A 530 13.61 35.52 27.75
C GLY A 530 15.04 35.67 28.26
N PRO A 531 15.98 34.88 27.73
CA PRO A 531 17.37 34.87 28.19
C PRO A 531 18.11 36.18 27.89
N ALA A 532 19.28 36.35 28.51
CA ALA A 532 20.24 37.38 28.18
C ALA A 532 21.61 36.76 27.84
N LEU A 533 22.38 37.46 27.03
CA LEU A 533 23.75 37.12 26.66
C LEU A 533 24.73 37.65 27.70
N THR A 534 25.70 36.81 28.04
CA THR A 534 26.91 37.18 28.76
C THR A 534 28.01 37.44 27.73
N LEU A 535 28.56 38.66 27.71
CA LEU A 535 29.56 39.08 26.71
C LEU A 535 30.97 38.84 27.23
N THR A 536 31.84 38.28 26.39
CA THR A 536 33.25 38.06 26.70
C THR A 536 34.15 38.99 25.89
N ASP A 537 33.90 39.09 24.59
CA ASP A 537 34.71 39.82 23.62
C ASP A 537 33.83 40.23 22.43
N ALA A 538 32.68 40.84 22.73
CA ALA A 538 31.72 41.38 21.76
C ALA A 538 31.11 42.67 22.32
N ASP A 539 30.73 43.57 21.42
CA ASP A 539 30.07 44.82 21.76
C ASP A 539 28.59 44.60 22.05
N ARG A 540 28.07 45.27 23.07
CA ARG A 540 26.64 45.26 23.38
C ARG A 540 25.89 46.15 22.39
N MET A 541 25.08 45.57 21.50
CA MET A 541 24.22 46.32 20.58
C MET A 541 22.91 46.73 21.24
N VAL A 542 22.27 45.78 21.91
CA VAL A 542 20.97 45.94 22.54
C VAL A 542 21.03 45.34 23.93
N GLY A 543 20.54 46.07 24.93
CA GLY A 543 20.51 45.64 26.32
C GLY A 543 19.16 45.06 26.74
N ARG A 544 19.20 44.08 27.65
CA ARG A 544 18.04 43.59 28.42
C ARG A 544 18.42 43.56 29.90
N GLY A 545 18.02 44.58 30.64
CA GLY A 545 18.46 44.78 32.03
C GLY A 545 19.98 44.93 32.14
N VAL A 546 20.62 44.11 32.98
CA VAL A 546 22.10 44.10 33.14
C VAL A 546 22.82 43.33 32.04
N GLY A 547 22.14 42.41 31.35
CA GLY A 547 22.71 41.58 30.28
C GLY A 547 22.51 42.17 28.87
N ALA A 548 23.10 41.55 27.87
CA ALA A 548 22.88 41.91 26.48
C ALA A 548 21.71 41.11 25.88
N TYR A 549 20.88 41.74 25.05
CA TYR A 549 19.93 41.03 24.19
C TYR A 549 20.55 40.71 22.84
N ALA A 550 21.26 41.68 22.25
CA ALA A 550 22.01 41.50 21.03
C ALA A 550 23.45 41.98 21.20
N SER A 551 24.41 41.27 20.62
CA SER A 551 25.81 41.65 20.55
C SER A 551 26.35 41.66 19.13
N PHE A 552 27.39 42.45 18.91
CA PHE A 552 28.12 42.61 17.67
C PHE A 552 29.57 42.22 17.87
N LYS A 553 30.14 41.50 16.90
CA LYS A 553 31.57 41.27 16.83
C LYS A 553 32.03 41.28 15.38
N GLN A 554 33.08 42.06 15.10
CA GLN A 554 33.83 41.94 13.87
C GLN A 554 34.75 40.71 13.96
N LEU A 555 34.68 39.83 12.98
CA LEU A 555 35.52 38.63 12.92
C LEU A 555 36.15 38.53 11.53
N GLY A 556 37.45 38.82 11.42
CA GLY A 556 38.09 38.98 10.11
C GLY A 556 37.43 40.12 9.33
N ASP A 557 37.11 39.86 8.07
CA ASP A 557 36.44 40.83 7.20
C ASP A 557 34.91 40.82 7.36
N GLY A 558 34.33 39.79 8.00
CA GLY A 558 32.90 39.65 8.22
C GLY A 558 32.42 40.01 9.63
N ARG A 559 31.12 39.82 9.86
CA ARG A 559 30.42 40.26 11.09
C ARG A 559 29.62 39.13 11.71
N VAL A 560 29.60 39.11 13.04
CA VAL A 560 28.79 38.19 13.84
C VAL A 560 27.85 39.00 14.72
N ILE A 561 26.56 38.76 14.58
CA ILE A 561 25.53 39.33 15.43
C ILE A 561 24.87 38.18 16.17
N VAL A 562 24.82 38.26 17.50
CA VAL A 562 24.18 37.23 18.34
C VAL A 562 22.98 37.85 19.03
N LEU A 563 21.80 37.22 18.90
CA LEU A 563 20.60 37.55 19.65
C LEU A 563 20.31 36.47 20.69
N ALA A 564 19.84 36.87 21.85
CA ALA A 564 19.58 35.97 22.98
C ALA A 564 18.49 34.93 22.69
N ASP A 565 17.51 35.28 21.85
CA ASP A 565 16.40 34.40 21.47
C ASP A 565 16.02 34.60 19.99
N ASP A 566 15.09 33.77 19.51
CA ASP A 566 14.53 33.78 18.16
C ASP A 566 13.24 34.61 18.05
N LYS A 567 12.83 35.30 19.12
CA LYS A 567 11.48 35.87 19.22
C LYS A 567 11.22 36.97 18.21
N LEU A 568 12.24 37.77 17.87
CA LEU A 568 12.13 38.77 16.81
C LEU A 568 11.91 38.15 15.43
N PHE A 569 12.22 36.86 15.24
CA PHE A 569 12.05 36.15 13.97
C PHE A 569 10.68 35.46 13.86
N THR A 570 9.65 35.97 14.55
CA THR A 570 8.26 35.46 14.46
C THR A 570 7.29 36.50 13.88
N ASN A 571 6.26 36.06 13.17
CA ASN A 571 5.25 36.93 12.56
C ASN A 571 4.54 37.81 13.60
N VAL A 572 4.24 37.24 14.77
CA VAL A 572 3.59 37.97 15.87
C VAL A 572 4.49 39.07 16.45
N ALA A 573 5.81 38.93 16.41
CA ALA A 573 6.72 39.96 16.91
C ALA A 573 6.63 41.28 16.14
N LEU A 574 6.22 41.24 14.87
CA LEU A 574 6.02 42.45 14.06
C LEU A 574 4.85 43.31 14.57
N THR A 575 3.96 42.76 15.38
CA THR A 575 2.78 43.46 15.91
C THR A 575 3.04 44.23 17.22
N ALA A 576 4.27 44.16 17.74
CA ALA A 576 4.63 44.69 19.05
C ALA A 576 5.84 45.63 18.97
N GLY A 577 5.70 46.82 19.56
CA GLY A 577 6.76 47.83 19.63
C GLY A 577 7.37 48.17 18.26
N ASP A 578 8.64 48.57 18.27
CA ASP A 578 9.40 48.95 17.07
C ASP A 578 10.20 47.76 16.49
N ASN A 579 9.74 46.52 16.71
CA ASN A 579 10.47 45.31 16.32
C ASN A 579 10.76 45.25 14.81
N ALA A 580 9.82 45.67 13.97
CA ALA A 580 10.01 45.71 12.51
C ALA A 580 11.05 46.76 12.10
N ALA A 581 10.97 47.97 12.68
CA ALA A 581 11.93 49.04 12.45
C ALA A 581 13.36 48.62 12.83
N PHE A 582 13.51 47.86 13.92
CA PHE A 582 14.78 47.29 14.32
C PHE A 582 15.32 46.30 13.29
N LEU A 583 14.52 45.32 12.84
CA LEU A 583 14.95 44.32 11.86
C LEU A 583 15.38 44.98 10.54
N ILE A 584 14.64 45.97 10.05
CA ILE A 584 15.01 46.73 8.85
C ILE A 584 16.35 47.43 9.06
N SER A 585 16.54 48.06 10.21
CA SER A 585 17.78 48.79 10.54
C SER A 585 18.96 47.86 10.77
N LEU A 586 18.69 46.63 11.25
CA LEU A 586 19.67 45.57 11.46
C LEU A 586 20.20 45.04 10.12
N PHE A 587 19.30 44.73 9.17
CA PHE A 587 19.67 44.11 7.89
C PHE A 587 20.07 45.11 6.79
N ARG A 588 19.64 46.37 6.84
CA ARG A 588 20.04 47.40 5.87
C ARG A 588 21.57 47.56 5.69
N PRO A 589 22.41 47.56 6.74
CA PRO A 589 23.86 47.64 6.59
C PRO A 589 24.53 46.29 6.25
N LEU A 590 23.75 45.21 6.16
CA LEU A 590 24.22 43.88 5.79
C LEU A 590 24.07 43.65 4.29
N HIS A 591 24.38 42.43 3.83
CA HIS A 591 24.14 42.04 2.43
C HIS A 591 22.66 42.16 2.05
N ARG A 592 22.43 42.38 0.75
CA ARG A 592 21.06 42.56 0.23
C ARG A 592 20.25 41.28 0.31
N GLU A 593 20.91 40.13 0.20
CA GLU A 593 20.28 38.82 0.33
C GLU A 593 20.43 38.30 1.77
N VAL A 594 19.32 37.86 2.35
CA VAL A 594 19.24 37.29 3.69
C VAL A 594 18.68 35.88 3.57
N GLU A 595 19.46 34.90 4.02
CA GLU A 595 19.04 33.51 4.06
C GLU A 595 18.73 33.06 5.49
N LEU A 596 17.48 32.66 5.72
CA LEU A 596 17.07 32.08 6.99
C LEU A 596 17.38 30.59 7.01
N CYS A 597 18.21 30.20 7.97
CA CYS A 597 18.60 28.82 8.23
C CYS A 597 17.83 28.29 9.45
N ASP A 598 16.80 27.49 9.20
CA ASP A 598 15.94 26.83 10.19
C ASP A 598 16.01 25.30 10.05
N ALA A 599 15.09 24.56 10.67
CA ALA A 599 15.00 23.09 10.56
C ALA A 599 14.81 22.56 9.12
N TRP A 600 14.48 23.43 8.15
CA TRP A 600 14.40 23.07 6.72
C TRP A 600 15.74 23.18 5.99
N THR A 601 16.73 23.83 6.59
CA THR A 601 18.10 23.85 6.07
C THR A 601 18.64 22.42 6.05
N SER A 602 19.23 22.01 4.94
CA SER A 602 19.65 20.62 4.71
C SER A 602 18.50 19.60 4.57
N LEU A 603 17.22 20.01 4.46
CA LEU A 603 16.18 19.10 3.96
C LEU A 603 16.18 18.99 2.44
N GLY A 604 16.75 19.98 1.75
CA GLY A 604 17.16 19.82 0.35
C GLY A 604 18.25 18.76 0.27
N ALA A 605 17.90 17.57 -0.22
CA ALA A 605 18.91 16.58 -0.55
C ALA A 605 19.24 16.71 -2.04
N ASP A 606 20.53 16.60 -2.37
CA ASP A 606 20.99 16.71 -3.76
C ASP A 606 20.44 15.57 -4.63
N THR A 607 20.04 14.46 -4.00
CA THR A 607 19.47 13.30 -4.66
C THR A 607 18.19 12.82 -3.98
N PRO A 608 17.22 12.28 -4.76
CA PRO A 608 15.98 11.72 -4.19
C PRO A 608 16.22 10.63 -3.14
N LEU A 609 17.31 9.86 -3.30
CA LEU A 609 17.68 8.78 -2.40
C LEU A 609 18.11 9.32 -1.04
N GLU A 610 18.82 10.44 -1.04
CA GLU A 610 19.28 11.11 0.18
C GLU A 610 18.11 11.81 0.90
N THR A 611 17.11 12.33 0.17
CA THR A 611 15.84 12.77 0.78
C THR A 611 15.16 11.61 1.51
N LEU A 612 15.06 10.45 0.85
CA LEU A 612 14.48 9.23 1.44
C LEU A 612 15.27 8.73 2.65
N SER A 613 16.60 8.85 2.65
CA SER A 613 17.44 8.45 3.78
C SER A 613 17.34 9.43 4.95
N ARG A 614 17.40 10.75 4.69
CA ARG A 614 17.26 11.80 5.71
C ARG A 614 15.87 11.76 6.34
N ALA A 615 14.82 11.50 5.55
CA ALA A 615 13.47 11.26 6.03
C ALA A 615 13.28 9.93 6.78
N ARG A 616 14.33 9.09 6.90
CA ARG A 616 14.30 7.74 7.47
C ARG A 616 13.25 6.82 6.82
N LEU A 617 12.88 7.08 5.57
CA LEU A 617 11.92 6.29 4.78
C LEU A 617 12.58 5.14 4.02
N LEU A 618 13.91 5.15 3.89
CA LEU A 618 14.66 4.11 3.19
C LEU A 618 14.33 2.67 3.67
N PRO A 619 14.21 2.37 4.99
CA PRO A 619 13.84 1.04 5.45
C PRO A 619 12.42 0.62 5.00
N ILE A 620 11.47 1.56 5.00
CA ILE A 620 10.09 1.31 4.55
C ILE A 620 10.07 1.00 3.05
N LEU A 621 10.82 1.77 2.25
CA LEU A 621 10.95 1.52 0.81
C LEU A 621 11.57 0.14 0.54
N LEU A 622 12.63 -0.23 1.26
CA LEU A 622 13.25 -1.55 1.16
C LEU A 622 12.28 -2.67 1.54
N GLN A 623 11.50 -2.48 2.61
CA GLN A 623 10.49 -3.44 3.04
C GLN A 623 9.37 -3.59 1.99
N LEU A 624 8.92 -2.50 1.37
CA LEU A 624 7.95 -2.53 0.27
C LEU A 624 8.50 -3.23 -0.97
N LEU A 625 9.74 -2.94 -1.36
CA LEU A 625 10.41 -3.62 -2.48
C LEU A 625 10.60 -5.12 -2.19
N LEU A 626 10.97 -5.49 -0.97
CA LEU A 626 11.07 -6.88 -0.54
C LEU A 626 9.71 -7.57 -0.60
N LEU A 627 8.66 -6.94 -0.09
CA LEU A 627 7.30 -7.49 -0.08
C LEU A 627 6.76 -7.63 -1.50
N LEU A 628 7.04 -6.66 -2.37
CA LEU A 628 6.72 -6.73 -3.79
C LEU A 628 7.49 -7.87 -4.49
N GLY A 629 8.77 -8.04 -4.18
CA GLY A 629 9.58 -9.16 -4.67
C GLY A 629 9.03 -10.52 -4.22
N LEU A 630 8.70 -10.65 -2.93
CA LEU A 630 8.05 -11.83 -2.36
C LEU A 630 6.67 -12.08 -2.98
N PHE A 631 5.90 -11.03 -3.25
CA PHE A 631 4.62 -11.13 -3.93
C PHE A 631 4.78 -11.68 -5.35
N PHE A 632 5.76 -11.19 -6.12
CA PHE A 632 6.03 -11.72 -7.46
C PHE A 632 6.58 -13.16 -7.44
N LEU A 633 7.39 -13.51 -6.44
CA LEU A 633 7.85 -14.88 -6.21
C LEU A 633 6.67 -15.80 -5.84
N TRP A 634 5.79 -15.35 -4.94
CA TRP A 634 4.63 -16.10 -4.46
C TRP A 634 3.55 -16.28 -5.53
N GLN A 635 3.29 -15.24 -6.33
CA GLN A 635 2.33 -15.30 -7.42
C GLN A 635 2.78 -16.24 -8.55
N GLY A 636 4.02 -16.75 -8.47
CA GLY A 636 4.50 -17.81 -9.35
C GLY A 636 4.37 -17.37 -10.80
N ARG A 637 5.01 -16.25 -11.15
CA ARG A 637 5.00 -15.77 -12.54
C ARG A 637 5.57 -16.88 -13.42
N ALA A 638 4.70 -17.58 -14.14
CA ALA A 638 5.10 -18.68 -15.01
C ALA A 638 6.10 -18.14 -16.02
N PHE A 639 7.37 -18.50 -15.86
CA PHE A 639 8.42 -18.17 -16.83
C PHE A 639 8.22 -19.06 -18.06
N GLY A 640 7.24 -18.73 -18.89
CA GLY A 640 6.89 -19.47 -20.09
C GLY A 640 5.44 -19.23 -20.51
N VAL A 641 5.17 -19.36 -21.81
CA VAL A 641 3.80 -19.43 -22.35
C VAL A 641 3.14 -20.63 -21.67
N LEU A 642 2.05 -20.41 -20.93
CA LEU A 642 1.22 -21.51 -20.45
C LEU A 642 0.77 -22.28 -21.69
N ARG A 643 1.33 -23.47 -21.88
CA ARG A 643 0.80 -24.40 -22.89
C ARG A 643 -0.56 -24.82 -22.39
N ASP A 644 -1.58 -24.55 -23.18
CA ASP A 644 -2.88 -25.14 -22.95
C ASP A 644 -2.70 -26.65 -22.77
N PRO A 645 -3.23 -27.23 -21.67
CA PRO A 645 -3.25 -28.67 -21.55
C PRO A 645 -3.92 -29.20 -22.82
N PRO A 646 -3.32 -30.20 -23.51
CA PRO A 646 -3.83 -30.65 -24.80
C PRO A 646 -5.32 -30.91 -24.66
N ALA A 647 -6.12 -30.16 -25.43
CA ALA A 647 -7.57 -30.15 -25.32
C ALA A 647 -8.03 -31.60 -25.13
N ASN A 648 -8.64 -31.87 -23.98
CA ASN A 648 -8.98 -33.22 -23.55
C ASN A 648 -10.12 -33.70 -24.47
N ARG A 649 -9.77 -34.09 -25.70
CA ARG A 649 -10.67 -34.71 -26.66
C ARG A 649 -11.30 -35.86 -25.89
N ARG A 650 -12.63 -35.84 -25.77
CA ARG A 650 -13.41 -36.95 -25.21
C ARG A 650 -12.82 -38.23 -25.80
N ARG A 651 -12.12 -39.02 -24.98
CA ARG A 651 -11.62 -40.34 -25.39
C ARG A 651 -12.82 -41.05 -26.01
N ALA A 652 -12.65 -41.55 -27.22
CA ALA A 652 -13.77 -42.12 -27.95
C ALA A 652 -14.39 -43.22 -27.06
N PHE A 653 -15.71 -43.36 -27.04
CA PHE A 653 -16.35 -44.46 -26.29
C PHE A 653 -15.74 -45.82 -26.65
N ALA A 654 -15.28 -45.97 -27.90
CA ALA A 654 -14.50 -47.10 -28.38
C ALA A 654 -13.22 -47.38 -27.57
N ASP A 655 -12.50 -46.36 -27.08
CA ASP A 655 -11.31 -46.52 -26.25
C ASP A 655 -11.66 -47.03 -24.85
N HIS A 656 -12.79 -46.58 -24.28
CA HIS A 656 -13.29 -47.11 -23.02
C HIS A 656 -13.69 -48.59 -23.18
N VAL A 657 -14.42 -48.93 -24.25
CA VAL A 657 -14.80 -50.33 -24.54
C VAL A 657 -13.56 -51.20 -24.79
N ARG A 658 -12.55 -50.69 -25.50
CA ARG A 658 -11.28 -51.40 -25.72
C ARG A 658 -10.52 -51.60 -24.42
N ALA A 659 -10.47 -50.60 -23.54
CA ALA A 659 -9.85 -50.70 -22.23
C ALA A 659 -10.56 -51.72 -21.33
N LEU A 660 -11.89 -51.71 -21.31
CA LEU A 660 -12.69 -52.68 -20.57
C LEU A 660 -12.50 -54.11 -21.12
N GLY A 661 -12.46 -54.27 -22.44
CA GLY A 661 -12.16 -55.55 -23.08
C GLY A 661 -10.76 -56.08 -22.74
N LEU A 662 -9.75 -55.21 -22.73
CA LEU A 662 -8.39 -55.56 -22.28
C LEU A 662 -8.37 -55.93 -20.80
N ALA A 663 -9.17 -55.28 -19.94
CA ALA A 663 -9.28 -55.62 -18.53
C ALA A 663 -9.87 -57.03 -18.35
N TYR A 664 -10.96 -57.38 -19.06
CA TYR A 664 -11.51 -58.73 -19.02
C TYR A 664 -10.56 -59.78 -19.57
N ALA A 665 -9.82 -59.47 -20.65
CA ALA A 665 -8.82 -60.36 -21.21
C ALA A 665 -7.66 -60.63 -20.23
N ARG A 666 -7.14 -59.59 -19.56
CA ARG A 666 -6.08 -59.74 -18.55
C ARG A 666 -6.55 -60.52 -17.32
N ALA A 667 -7.80 -60.32 -16.90
CA ALA A 667 -8.37 -61.02 -15.76
C ALA A 667 -8.77 -62.47 -16.08
N GLY A 668 -8.70 -62.91 -17.35
CA GLY A 668 -9.09 -64.27 -17.74
C GLY A 668 -10.58 -64.56 -17.57
N VAL A 669 -11.43 -63.52 -17.50
CA VAL A 669 -12.87 -63.62 -17.21
C VAL A 669 -13.73 -63.60 -18.48
N SER A 670 -13.32 -64.33 -19.52
CA SER A 670 -14.06 -64.42 -20.80
C SER A 670 -15.52 -64.85 -20.61
N ARG A 671 -15.74 -65.76 -19.66
CA ARG A 671 -17.06 -66.30 -19.34
C ARG A 671 -18.01 -65.24 -18.77
N HIS A 672 -17.48 -64.35 -17.94
CA HIS A 672 -18.25 -63.22 -17.40
C HIS A 672 -18.64 -62.23 -18.50
N ALA A 673 -17.70 -61.91 -19.41
CA ALA A 673 -17.97 -61.07 -20.57
C ALA A 673 -19.02 -61.71 -21.50
N LEU A 674 -18.95 -63.03 -21.73
CA LEU A 674 -19.96 -63.78 -22.47
C LEU A 674 -21.33 -63.68 -21.79
N GLY A 675 -21.42 -63.84 -20.48
CA GLY A 675 -22.68 -63.75 -19.77
C GLY A 675 -23.37 -62.39 -19.89
N LEU A 676 -22.61 -61.29 -19.79
CA LEU A 676 -23.13 -59.93 -20.00
C LEU A 676 -23.63 -59.73 -21.44
N TYR A 677 -22.85 -60.17 -22.43
CA TYR A 677 -23.24 -60.09 -23.84
C TYR A 677 -24.45 -60.98 -24.16
N ALA A 678 -24.47 -62.20 -23.62
CA ALA A 678 -25.54 -63.17 -23.79
C ALA A 678 -26.87 -62.67 -23.24
N ALA A 679 -26.87 -62.04 -22.06
CA ALA A 679 -28.06 -61.43 -21.48
C ALA A 679 -28.72 -60.45 -22.45
N TRP A 680 -27.92 -59.52 -22.97
CA TRP A 680 -28.37 -58.53 -23.95
C TRP A 680 -28.80 -59.21 -25.27
N ALA A 681 -28.00 -60.12 -25.81
CA ALA A 681 -28.26 -60.75 -27.11
C ALA A 681 -29.55 -61.60 -27.09
N VAL A 682 -29.75 -62.39 -26.03
CA VAL A 682 -30.94 -63.24 -25.88
C VAL A 682 -32.20 -62.40 -25.72
N GLU A 683 -32.15 -61.31 -24.96
CA GLU A 683 -33.27 -60.36 -24.84
C GLU A 683 -33.62 -59.75 -26.20
N ARG A 684 -32.62 -59.30 -26.97
CA ARG A 684 -32.83 -58.77 -28.33
C ARG A 684 -33.35 -59.81 -29.31
N LEU A 685 -32.94 -61.06 -29.19
CA LEU A 685 -33.48 -62.15 -30.01
C LEU A 685 -34.95 -62.43 -29.66
N ARG A 686 -35.33 -62.38 -28.39
CA ARG A 686 -36.74 -62.50 -27.94
C ARG A 686 -37.61 -61.38 -28.48
N GLU A 687 -37.11 -60.14 -28.50
CA GLU A 687 -37.82 -59.00 -29.09
C GLU A 687 -38.02 -59.15 -30.61
N ARG A 688 -37.04 -59.72 -31.32
CA ARG A 688 -37.03 -59.77 -32.80
C ARG A 688 -37.77 -60.97 -33.39
N VAL A 689 -37.95 -62.02 -32.62
CA VAL A 689 -38.54 -63.28 -33.07
C VAL A 689 -39.82 -63.52 -32.25
N PRO A 690 -40.99 -63.10 -32.77
CA PRO A 690 -42.27 -63.34 -32.11
C PRO A 690 -42.46 -64.85 -31.92
N ARG A 691 -42.93 -65.24 -30.73
CA ARG A 691 -43.19 -66.63 -30.39
C ARG A 691 -44.67 -66.93 -30.55
N GLU A 692 -45.01 -67.91 -31.38
CA GLU A 692 -46.36 -68.48 -31.43
C GLU A 692 -46.47 -69.57 -30.35
N GLY A 693 -46.91 -69.18 -29.15
CA GLY A 693 -47.44 -70.10 -28.14
C GLY A 693 -46.46 -70.87 -27.23
N ARG A 694 -45.16 -70.97 -27.54
CA ARG A 694 -44.19 -71.68 -26.65
C ARG A 694 -43.29 -70.72 -25.87
N GLN A 695 -43.46 -70.66 -24.55
CA GLN A 695 -42.53 -69.97 -23.65
C GLN A 695 -41.31 -70.85 -23.37
N GLY A 696 -40.09 -70.30 -23.52
CA GLY A 696 -38.83 -71.02 -23.20
C GLY A 696 -37.73 -70.85 -24.24
N LEU A 697 -36.58 -71.51 -24.02
CA LEU A 697 -35.47 -71.52 -24.98
C LEU A 697 -35.78 -72.38 -26.20
N SER A 698 -36.64 -73.40 -26.09
CA SER A 698 -37.05 -74.27 -27.21
C SER A 698 -37.82 -73.53 -28.29
N GLY A 699 -38.84 -72.77 -27.91
CA GLY A 699 -39.59 -71.94 -28.86
C GLY A 699 -38.71 -70.87 -29.51
N LEU A 700 -37.71 -70.33 -28.77
CA LEU A 700 -36.76 -69.38 -29.33
C LEU A 700 -35.79 -70.03 -30.31
N ALA A 701 -35.28 -71.22 -29.98
CA ALA A 701 -34.34 -71.96 -30.81
C ALA A 701 -34.99 -72.38 -32.13
N GLU A 702 -36.24 -72.87 -32.08
CA GLU A 702 -37.02 -73.25 -33.27
C GLU A 702 -37.25 -72.04 -34.18
N ALA A 703 -37.73 -70.93 -33.60
CA ALA A 703 -38.04 -69.73 -34.38
C ALA A 703 -36.79 -69.03 -34.95
N ILE A 704 -35.65 -69.08 -34.25
CA ILE A 704 -34.36 -68.62 -34.80
C ILE A 704 -33.85 -69.60 -35.86
N GLY A 705 -33.94 -70.92 -35.63
CA GLY A 705 -33.49 -71.95 -36.56
C GLY A 705 -34.15 -71.83 -37.93
N VAL A 706 -35.48 -71.63 -37.96
CA VAL A 706 -36.25 -71.38 -39.18
C VAL A 706 -35.76 -70.15 -39.94
N ARG A 707 -35.41 -69.06 -39.25
CA ARG A 707 -34.95 -67.81 -39.88
C ARG A 707 -33.50 -67.83 -40.34
N VAL A 708 -32.64 -68.51 -39.58
CA VAL A 708 -31.19 -68.56 -39.86
C VAL A 708 -30.85 -69.71 -40.81
N GLY A 709 -31.74 -70.68 -41.00
CA GLY A 709 -31.48 -71.89 -41.80
C GLY A 709 -30.59 -72.88 -41.07
N LYS A 710 -30.65 -72.93 -39.74
CA LYS A 710 -29.87 -73.84 -38.90
C LYS A 710 -30.78 -74.82 -38.17
N SER A 711 -30.25 -75.99 -37.84
CA SER A 711 -31.00 -76.97 -37.07
C SER A 711 -31.37 -76.40 -35.70
N THR A 712 -32.58 -76.71 -35.22
CA THR A 712 -33.05 -76.29 -33.89
C THR A 712 -32.09 -76.75 -32.78
N GLY A 713 -31.46 -77.92 -32.94
CA GLY A 713 -30.48 -78.46 -31.99
C GLY A 713 -29.21 -77.60 -31.89
N GLU A 714 -28.68 -77.13 -33.01
CA GLU A 714 -27.49 -76.26 -33.02
C GLU A 714 -27.78 -74.90 -32.37
N VAL A 715 -28.93 -74.29 -32.69
CA VAL A 715 -29.34 -73.03 -32.08
C VAL A 715 -29.60 -73.20 -30.58
N MET A 716 -30.27 -74.30 -30.19
CA MET A 716 -30.51 -74.63 -28.79
C MET A 716 -29.20 -74.75 -28.02
N HIS A 717 -28.21 -75.46 -28.56
CA HIS A 717 -26.90 -75.62 -27.91
C HIS A 717 -26.26 -74.26 -27.61
N VAL A 718 -26.24 -73.33 -28.57
CA VAL A 718 -25.71 -71.97 -28.38
C VAL A 718 -26.51 -71.19 -27.34
N LEU A 719 -27.84 -71.29 -27.34
CA LEU A 719 -28.70 -70.58 -26.39
C LEU A 719 -28.58 -71.12 -24.96
N VAL A 720 -28.43 -72.44 -24.80
CA VAL A 720 -28.17 -73.07 -23.49
C VAL A 720 -26.84 -72.60 -22.95
N GLU A 721 -25.78 -72.68 -23.76
CA GLU A 721 -24.44 -72.24 -23.36
C GLU A 721 -24.40 -70.74 -22.99
N ALA A 722 -25.09 -69.90 -23.77
CA ALA A 722 -25.25 -68.48 -23.49
C ALA A 722 -26.01 -68.21 -22.18
N THR A 723 -27.06 -69.00 -21.89
CA THR A 723 -27.86 -68.86 -20.67
C THR A 723 -27.08 -69.31 -19.42
N GLU A 724 -26.28 -70.37 -19.53
CA GLU A 724 -25.39 -70.80 -18.45
C GLU A 724 -24.32 -69.72 -18.16
N ALA A 725 -23.68 -69.17 -19.21
CA ALA A 725 -22.76 -68.04 -19.04
C ALA A 725 -23.43 -66.81 -18.39
N GLN A 726 -24.69 -66.53 -18.73
CA GLN A 726 -25.46 -65.45 -18.12
C GLN A 726 -25.68 -65.68 -16.62
N LYS A 727 -26.06 -66.90 -16.20
CA LYS A 727 -26.20 -67.26 -14.78
C LYS A 727 -24.87 -67.10 -14.03
N GLU A 728 -23.77 -67.50 -14.65
CA GLU A 728 -22.42 -67.34 -14.10
C GLU A 728 -21.92 -65.89 -14.08
N ALA A 729 -22.52 -64.98 -14.85
CA ALA A 729 -22.20 -63.55 -14.83
C ALA A 729 -23.08 -62.74 -13.87
N ALA A 730 -24.20 -63.30 -13.40
CA ALA A 730 -25.11 -62.62 -12.47
C ALA A 730 -24.37 -62.19 -11.19
N PRO A 731 -24.71 -61.03 -10.59
CA PRO A 731 -24.11 -60.57 -9.34
C PRO A 731 -24.25 -61.62 -8.24
N ALA A 732 -23.28 -61.66 -7.31
CA ALA A 732 -23.22 -62.68 -6.26
C ALA A 732 -24.49 -62.78 -5.42
N SER A 733 -25.24 -61.68 -5.26
CA SER A 733 -26.52 -61.63 -4.56
C SER A 733 -27.63 -62.49 -5.19
N LEU A 734 -27.49 -62.87 -6.46
CA LEU A 734 -28.45 -63.71 -7.19
C LEU A 734 -27.97 -65.17 -7.35
N ARG A 735 -26.77 -65.50 -6.85
CA ARG A 735 -26.24 -66.86 -6.93
C ARG A 735 -26.62 -67.63 -5.67
N SER A 736 -27.64 -68.48 -5.81
CA SER A 736 -28.03 -69.43 -4.76
C SER A 736 -27.03 -70.59 -4.72
N GLY A 737 -25.86 -70.37 -4.10
CA GLY A 737 -24.88 -71.44 -3.89
C GLY A 737 -23.47 -70.94 -3.60
N ASP A 738 -22.82 -71.56 -2.62
CA ASP A 738 -21.46 -71.28 -2.17
C ASP A 738 -20.43 -71.74 -3.24
N VAL A 739 -19.97 -70.79 -4.07
CA VAL A 739 -18.96 -71.06 -5.11
C VAL A 739 -17.59 -70.63 -4.58
N SER A 740 -16.84 -71.59 -4.04
CA SER A 740 -15.41 -71.39 -3.75
C SER A 740 -14.64 -71.10 -5.04
N PRO A 741 -13.77 -70.06 -5.08
CA PRO A 741 -12.96 -69.75 -6.25
C PRO A 741 -11.88 -70.84 -6.44
N ARG A 742 -12.16 -71.81 -7.32
CA ARG A 742 -11.15 -72.77 -7.76
C ARG A 742 -10.10 -72.05 -8.60
N GLY A 743 -8.86 -71.97 -8.11
CA GLY A 743 -7.70 -71.57 -8.91
C GLY A 743 -7.52 -72.51 -10.10
N ARG A 744 -7.96 -72.10 -11.29
CA ARG A 744 -7.78 -72.86 -12.53
C ARG A 744 -6.41 -72.56 -13.13
N SER A 745 -5.80 -73.58 -13.74
CA SER A 745 -4.52 -73.47 -14.44
C SER A 745 -4.69 -72.70 -15.76
N ARG A 746 -3.80 -71.72 -16.00
CA ARG A 746 -3.77 -70.82 -17.17
C ARG A 746 -4.02 -71.46 -18.55
N GLY A 747 -3.71 -72.74 -18.72
CA GLY A 747 -3.93 -73.46 -19.97
C GLY A 747 -5.41 -73.72 -20.29
N LYS A 748 -6.25 -73.99 -19.27
CA LYS A 748 -7.70 -74.20 -19.45
C LYS A 748 -8.42 -72.91 -19.82
N ASP A 749 -7.91 -71.76 -19.39
CA ASP A 749 -8.54 -70.45 -19.61
C ASP A 749 -8.51 -70.03 -21.08
N ARG A 750 -7.48 -70.40 -21.85
CA ARG A 750 -7.40 -70.09 -23.29
C ARG A 750 -8.40 -70.89 -24.12
N ALA A 751 -8.56 -72.18 -23.83
CA ALA A 751 -9.53 -73.03 -24.52
C ALA A 751 -10.97 -72.60 -24.19
N GLN A 752 -11.24 -72.26 -22.93
CA GLN A 752 -12.52 -71.70 -22.51
C GLN A 752 -12.81 -70.37 -23.20
N ALA A 753 -11.83 -69.45 -23.26
CA ALA A 753 -12.01 -68.17 -23.94
C ALA A 753 -12.31 -68.32 -25.44
N ALA A 754 -11.67 -69.30 -26.11
CA ALA A 754 -11.98 -69.60 -27.51
C ALA A 754 -13.41 -70.14 -27.70
N SER A 755 -13.86 -71.01 -26.80
CA SER A 755 -15.24 -71.51 -26.77
C SER A 755 -16.25 -70.39 -26.51
N ASP A 756 -16.00 -69.56 -25.49
CA ASP A 756 -16.87 -68.44 -25.12
C ASP A 756 -17.01 -67.45 -26.29
N PHE A 757 -15.91 -67.18 -27.00
CA PHE A 757 -15.91 -66.32 -28.17
C PHE A 757 -16.67 -66.92 -29.36
N ALA A 758 -16.62 -68.24 -29.56
CA ALA A 758 -17.42 -68.92 -30.57
C ALA A 758 -18.92 -68.74 -30.30
N VAL A 759 -19.36 -68.84 -29.04
CA VAL A 759 -20.75 -68.58 -28.63
C VAL A 759 -21.13 -67.13 -28.93
N MET A 760 -20.28 -66.14 -28.58
CA MET A 760 -20.53 -64.73 -28.91
C MET A 760 -20.74 -64.51 -30.42
N ARG A 761 -19.89 -65.11 -31.26
CA ARG A 761 -20.01 -65.01 -32.73
C ARG A 761 -21.29 -65.64 -33.24
N HIS A 762 -21.73 -66.77 -32.68
CA HIS A 762 -23.00 -67.39 -33.06
C HIS A 762 -24.19 -66.51 -32.68
N LEU A 763 -24.20 -65.92 -31.49
CA LEU A 763 -25.23 -64.98 -31.05
C LEU A 763 -25.28 -63.72 -31.93
N ASP A 764 -24.12 -63.15 -32.27
CA ASP A 764 -24.03 -62.01 -33.19
C ASP A 764 -24.57 -62.37 -34.58
N HIS A 765 -24.22 -63.56 -35.09
CA HIS A 765 -24.76 -64.05 -36.35
C HIS A 765 -26.30 -64.17 -36.32
N PHE A 766 -26.86 -64.70 -35.23
CA PHE A 766 -28.32 -64.78 -35.06
C PHE A 766 -28.97 -63.39 -35.04
N LEU A 767 -28.36 -62.43 -34.33
CA LEU A 767 -28.83 -61.04 -34.29
C LEU A 767 -28.77 -60.37 -35.66
N ALA A 768 -27.68 -60.56 -36.41
CA ALA A 768 -27.50 -59.99 -37.74
C ALA A 768 -28.55 -60.54 -38.72
N GLN A 769 -28.75 -61.86 -38.78
CA GLN A 769 -29.71 -62.48 -39.70
C GLN A 769 -31.15 -62.07 -39.38
N THR A 770 -31.54 -62.10 -38.10
CA THR A 770 -32.89 -61.69 -37.69
C THR A 770 -33.16 -60.20 -37.94
N SER A 771 -32.13 -59.34 -37.93
CA SER A 771 -32.27 -57.92 -38.27
C SER A 771 -32.47 -57.67 -39.77
N ARG A 772 -31.77 -58.42 -40.64
CA ARG A 772 -31.85 -58.28 -42.10
C ARG A 772 -33.24 -58.61 -42.62
N GLU A 773 -33.89 -59.65 -42.08
CA GLU A 773 -35.26 -60.00 -42.46
C GLU A 773 -36.28 -58.92 -42.10
N ARG A 774 -36.12 -58.27 -40.95
CA ARG A 774 -37.01 -57.16 -40.54
C ARG A 774 -36.84 -55.97 -41.48
N SER A 775 -35.61 -55.67 -41.86
CA SER A 775 -35.33 -54.62 -42.86
C SER A 775 -35.96 -54.96 -44.20
N ARG A 776 -35.79 -56.21 -44.69
CA ARG A 776 -36.43 -56.69 -45.94
C ARG A 776 -37.96 -56.69 -45.91
N LYS A 777 -38.58 -57.04 -44.78
CA LYS A 777 -40.04 -56.93 -44.61
C LYS A 777 -40.50 -55.48 -44.58
N LYS A 778 -39.71 -54.56 -44.03
CA LYS A 778 -40.01 -53.13 -44.02
C LYS A 778 -39.92 -52.53 -45.42
N THR A 779 -38.91 -52.88 -46.21
CA THR A 779 -38.76 -52.43 -47.62
C THR A 779 -39.66 -53.14 -48.63
N ARG A 780 -40.30 -54.26 -48.27
CA ARG A 780 -41.38 -54.86 -49.08
C ARG A 780 -42.78 -54.32 -48.76
N LYS A 781 -42.94 -53.65 -47.61
CA LYS A 781 -44.21 -53.05 -47.17
C LYS A 781 -44.28 -51.55 -47.45
N ALA A 782 -43.14 -50.86 -47.44
CA ALA A 782 -42.95 -49.57 -48.09
C ALA A 782 -42.80 -49.80 -49.60
#